data_AF-A0A5M4ADR4-F1
#
_entry.id   AF-A0A5M4ADR4-F1
#
_cell.length_a   1.000
_cell.length_b   1.000
_cell.length_c   1.000
_cell.angle_alpha   90.00
_cell.angle_beta   90.00
_cell.angle_gamma   90.00
#
_symmetry.space_group_name_H-M   'P 1'
#
loop_
_entity.id
_entity.type
_entity.pdbx_description
1 polymer ?
#
loop_
_entity_poly.entity_id
_entity_poly.type
_entity_poly.pdbx_seq_one_letter_code
_entity_poly.pdbx_strand_id
1 'polypeptide(L)'
;MKIFETLKKRSENPSDGVKIELKLYNLADDLTKKAVAHLKRITRILPEFDLHDKVHSEKVLYNQEQLLGDRKIQELSVYELFLIHLSAFFHDCAMAPSDWEIEVLKLTEGTDKFKVKSDSLLNDLKAPLKLSEAIKVISSTKGKIYGTFESDVKEWIFSPSSEKELINYLADLLVDYQNYRNGFADQIRRIESLNDFEKLNDFIRIDYIRATHHTRIETYVKNLESLFSNAFEQPTWGKQLANDLAKICRSHGEDSTFVNKLSANAQYYGNESANLQFVAIMLRLGDIIHFSFDRAPIDLRSSRIFKSEYSFLQWAVKNNGVNYSIENGLVSFRAYCEDPESYFKLHQYIDWIEIEIQNYFKFERLWNKIYIDNFQDKVDRTNVNNDEDVFLPKRGLSFSLNQTRTIELLMGVGLYKDKFACLRELYQNSLDACRCMISQNRTLGKSTRGIIEFGLQSEEGKTFLYCLDNGIGMSKHIIETYLLNIGNSYYKSSDFFKYQAKWGGDFTPISQFGIGILSCFMIGNKIEITTKTIDGNYISCSIDGPHENFYYKKTNDIEKEKILESGTIVRVQLVEEISQLLNVKKLNKLGILLLGKPKHVPEEYVKYLDLYNYWNNHLYNKVNGFVGVIQKDIDVLVNIEDDTKLKIESKPIIIEEDKYGVCSQDLEYIHFLNNSRRIYQLKYAFTEIKDLLELYEIDIIHKSVQYKTTFALPKSGLAGYDSNIFYSIPKVDGRGVCIDGIVISNSNPVSISHYYTNALSHDGVLNFKGENRPQLSVDRTSIINYDNEHEEVVSELVLFLLKEMISITQKHISDYKIEVNSKEFNLIWDFIFEKIGYADTLFVNELSYTEYGNILWKGVVNSTRENITIKQFVEREEVSLRNYNLSSLDILTQKLIIFKLLIAEEIIVSDNSLVLRSGSPYKIPILQRRQHFNEKSLIVRANKFGDTFDDYDLISNLYPIVPEYLFDKIDGIDSEKVQNSDAKLIYSFSNGITAFFNQDPFLINEKLGLYITEKNSFGKDKNSIYEFQNKRAKIHLFEINKPIDSGEEKKRMVISVFISPKELSLEESSRLDEIRESDYSYYKGVKEGWSILVTGMDKYNTVIIPGKCTRKEMIAHIPEKFWQEYKDYVFVFPNNSTMER
;
A
#
# COMPACT_ATOMS: atom_id res chain seq x y z
N MET A 1 28.63 -51.62 19.97
CA MET A 1 28.34 -51.11 18.61
C MET A 1 29.25 -51.86 17.65
N LYS A 2 28.67 -52.64 16.74
CA LYS A 2 29.34 -53.65 15.92
C LYS A 2 30.40 -53.07 14.98
N ILE A 3 30.19 -51.89 14.41
CA ILE A 3 31.17 -51.22 13.53
C ILE A 3 32.43 -50.88 14.32
N PHE A 4 32.29 -50.21 15.46
CA PHE A 4 33.41 -49.86 16.33
C PHE A 4 34.12 -51.08 16.91
N GLU A 5 33.36 -52.12 17.28
CA GLU A 5 33.92 -53.41 17.72
C GLU A 5 34.69 -54.13 16.61
N THR A 6 34.24 -54.04 15.35
CA THR A 6 34.94 -54.61 14.19
C THR A 6 36.24 -53.85 13.91
N LEU A 7 36.21 -52.52 13.99
CA LEU A 7 37.40 -51.68 13.91
C LEU A 7 38.41 -52.04 15.02
N LYS A 8 37.93 -52.25 16.25
CA LYS A 8 38.75 -52.72 17.37
C LYS A 8 39.36 -54.10 17.12
N LYS A 9 38.58 -55.09 16.67
CA LYS A 9 39.09 -56.43 16.36
C LYS A 9 40.18 -56.42 15.29
N ARG A 10 40.02 -55.56 14.27
CA ARG A 10 41.07 -55.37 13.23
C ARG A 10 42.31 -54.69 13.82
N SER A 11 42.15 -53.76 14.75
CA SER A 11 43.29 -53.12 15.43
C SER A 11 44.15 -54.07 16.26
N GLU A 12 43.57 -55.17 16.76
CA GLU A 12 44.27 -56.19 17.54
C GLU A 12 45.19 -57.05 16.66
N ASN A 13 44.89 -57.16 15.35
CA ASN A 13 45.70 -57.88 14.37
C ASN A 13 45.86 -57.04 13.08
N PRO A 14 46.70 -55.97 13.09
CA PRO A 14 46.86 -55.07 11.95
C PRO A 14 47.38 -55.79 10.70
N SER A 15 46.86 -55.43 9.53
CA SER A 15 47.20 -56.09 8.26
C SER A 15 48.53 -55.64 7.66
N ASP A 16 49.11 -54.56 8.18
CA ASP A 16 50.33 -53.94 7.69
C ASP A 16 51.33 -53.55 8.81
N GLY A 17 52.56 -53.22 8.42
CA GLY A 17 53.64 -52.84 9.34
C GLY A 17 53.50 -51.45 9.98
N VAL A 18 52.68 -50.57 9.40
CA VAL A 18 52.36 -49.21 9.89
C VAL A 18 51.23 -49.23 10.92
N LYS A 19 50.53 -50.38 11.03
CA LYS A 19 49.40 -50.65 11.93
C LYS A 19 48.25 -49.65 11.74
N ILE A 20 47.82 -49.45 10.50
CA ILE A 20 46.82 -48.43 10.17
C ILE A 20 45.52 -48.60 10.95
N GLU A 21 45.07 -49.84 11.16
CA GLU A 21 43.82 -50.16 11.86
C GLU A 21 43.89 -49.76 13.34
N LEU A 22 45.05 -49.93 13.98
CA LEU A 22 45.27 -49.49 15.36
C LEU A 22 45.28 -47.97 15.49
N LYS A 23 45.89 -47.27 14.53
CA LYS A 23 45.89 -45.80 14.50
C LYS A 23 44.48 -45.25 14.31
N LEU A 24 43.72 -45.81 13.36
CA LEU A 24 42.33 -45.43 13.11
C LEU A 24 41.42 -45.72 14.32
N TYR A 25 41.56 -46.88 14.96
CA TYR A 25 40.80 -47.21 16.17
C TYR A 25 41.08 -46.23 17.32
N ASN A 26 42.36 -45.99 17.63
CA ASN A 26 42.75 -45.08 18.71
C ASN A 26 42.27 -43.65 18.45
N LEU A 27 42.39 -43.17 17.21
CA LEU A 27 41.90 -41.86 16.81
C LEU A 27 40.38 -41.79 16.91
N ALA A 28 39.66 -42.83 16.48
CA ALA A 28 38.20 -42.88 16.58
C ALA A 28 37.74 -42.87 18.05
N ASP A 29 38.38 -43.64 18.93
CA ASP A 29 38.05 -43.70 20.37
C ASP A 29 38.23 -42.33 21.05
N ASP A 30 39.36 -41.65 20.81
CA ASP A 30 39.63 -40.32 21.36
C ASP A 30 38.63 -39.28 20.86
N LEU A 31 38.43 -39.20 19.54
CA LEU A 31 37.53 -38.22 18.93
C LEU A 31 36.07 -38.45 19.31
N THR A 32 35.63 -39.71 19.44
CA THR A 32 34.27 -40.02 19.88
C THR A 32 34.01 -39.51 21.30
N LYS A 33 34.94 -39.70 22.24
CA LYS A 33 34.80 -39.20 23.62
C LYS A 33 34.69 -37.68 23.65
N LYS A 34 35.49 -36.99 22.84
CA LYS A 34 35.46 -35.53 22.73
C LYS A 34 34.16 -35.03 22.09
N ALA A 35 33.69 -35.67 21.02
CA ALA A 35 32.41 -35.34 20.37
C ALA A 35 31.22 -35.55 21.33
N VAL A 36 31.17 -36.67 22.04
CA VAL A 36 30.14 -36.98 23.06
C VAL A 36 30.10 -35.93 24.16
N ALA A 37 31.26 -35.45 24.63
CA ALA A 37 31.32 -34.39 25.62
C ALA A 37 30.76 -33.07 25.07
N HIS A 38 31.07 -32.76 23.80
CA HIS A 38 30.60 -31.57 23.10
C HIS A 38 29.09 -31.57 22.82
N LEU A 39 28.52 -32.67 22.32
CA LEU A 39 27.09 -32.78 21.95
C LEU A 39 26.13 -32.48 23.11
N LYS A 40 26.55 -32.70 24.36
CA LYS A 40 25.76 -32.33 25.56
C LYS A 40 25.35 -30.85 25.55
N ARG A 41 26.18 -29.99 24.95
CA ARG A 41 25.95 -28.56 24.84
C ARG A 41 24.73 -28.21 23.96
N ILE A 42 24.29 -29.07 23.04
CA ILE A 42 23.15 -28.79 22.16
C ILE A 42 21.90 -28.47 22.97
N THR A 43 21.62 -29.23 24.03
CA THR A 43 20.47 -28.99 24.93
C THR A 43 20.47 -27.61 25.61
N ARG A 44 21.65 -27.00 25.77
CA ARG A 44 21.82 -25.66 26.32
C ARG A 44 21.59 -24.57 25.27
N ILE A 45 22.02 -24.82 24.03
CA ILE A 45 21.92 -23.84 22.93
C ILE A 45 20.55 -23.87 22.26
N LEU A 46 19.97 -25.06 22.11
CA LEU A 46 18.69 -25.33 21.45
C LEU A 46 17.72 -25.99 22.46
N PRO A 47 17.27 -25.27 23.50
CA PRO A 47 16.52 -25.84 24.62
C PRO A 47 15.10 -26.30 24.25
N GLU A 48 14.55 -25.92 23.10
CA GLU A 48 13.24 -26.39 22.65
C GLU A 48 13.34 -27.56 21.67
N PHE A 49 14.54 -27.87 21.20
CA PHE A 49 14.74 -28.90 20.19
C PHE A 49 14.82 -30.30 20.82
N ASP A 50 14.50 -31.32 20.03
CA ASP A 50 14.60 -32.71 20.46
C ASP A 50 16.06 -33.13 20.63
N LEU A 51 16.29 -34.29 21.25
CA LEU A 51 17.64 -34.72 21.63
C LEU A 51 18.51 -34.98 20.38
N HIS A 52 19.69 -34.37 20.40
CA HIS A 52 20.80 -34.54 19.44
C HIS A 52 22.10 -34.81 20.22
N ASP A 53 21.99 -35.58 21.30
CA ASP A 53 23.13 -35.90 22.16
C ASP A 53 23.75 -37.25 21.79
N LYS A 54 24.56 -37.80 22.70
CA LYS A 54 25.17 -39.12 22.54
C LYS A 54 24.16 -40.21 22.13
N VAL A 55 22.96 -40.21 22.70
CA VAL A 55 21.94 -41.24 22.43
C VAL A 55 21.52 -41.18 20.97
N HIS A 56 21.37 -39.97 20.42
CA HIS A 56 21.07 -39.78 19.01
C HIS A 56 22.18 -40.33 18.12
N SER A 57 23.44 -39.94 18.33
CA SER A 57 24.57 -40.44 17.53
C SER A 57 24.74 -41.96 17.61
N GLU A 58 24.58 -42.57 18.80
CA GLU A 58 24.62 -44.03 18.97
C GLU A 58 23.48 -44.71 18.19
N LYS A 59 22.30 -44.08 18.14
CA LYS A 59 21.16 -44.62 17.41
C LYS A 59 21.31 -44.47 15.89
N VAL A 60 21.88 -43.38 15.41
CA VAL A 60 22.27 -43.20 13.99
C VAL A 60 23.23 -44.32 13.57
N LEU A 61 24.27 -44.57 14.37
CA LEU A 61 25.20 -45.66 14.11
C LEU A 61 24.54 -47.04 14.20
N TYR A 62 23.65 -47.25 15.17
CA TYR A 62 22.85 -48.47 15.27
C TYR A 62 22.00 -48.70 14.02
N ASN A 63 21.37 -47.66 13.47
CA ASN A 63 20.56 -47.76 12.26
C ASN A 63 21.42 -48.17 11.06
N GLN A 64 22.60 -47.58 10.93
CA GLN A 64 23.58 -47.98 9.92
C GLN A 64 23.98 -49.46 10.08
N GLU A 65 24.20 -49.92 11.31
CA GLU A 65 24.51 -51.32 11.60
C GLU A 65 23.37 -52.28 11.24
N GLN A 66 22.12 -51.91 11.52
CA GLN A 66 20.95 -52.74 11.16
C GLN A 66 20.72 -52.83 9.66
N LEU A 67 20.97 -51.73 8.93
CA LEU A 67 20.88 -51.71 7.48
C LEU A 67 21.96 -52.61 6.86
N LEU A 68 23.22 -52.48 7.29
CA LEU A 68 24.31 -53.25 6.71
C LEU A 68 24.21 -54.74 7.08
N GLY A 69 23.90 -55.05 8.33
CA GLY A 69 23.94 -56.40 8.86
C GLY A 69 25.38 -56.92 9.08
N ASP A 70 25.49 -57.98 9.89
CA ASP A 70 26.78 -58.41 10.46
C ASP A 70 27.79 -58.86 9.41
N ARG A 71 27.32 -59.51 8.35
CA ARG A 71 28.15 -59.97 7.24
C ARG A 71 28.79 -58.80 6.50
N LYS A 72 27.99 -57.80 6.11
CA LYS A 72 28.48 -56.65 5.34
C LYS A 72 29.41 -55.77 6.14
N ILE A 73 29.17 -55.61 7.45
CA ILE A 73 30.09 -54.90 8.35
C ILE A 73 31.49 -55.52 8.31
N GLN A 74 31.61 -56.86 8.25
CA GLN A 74 32.91 -57.53 8.13
C GLN A 74 33.56 -57.33 6.75
N GLU A 75 32.79 -57.04 5.71
CA GLU A 75 33.25 -56.78 4.33
C GLU A 75 33.64 -55.32 4.07
N LEU A 76 33.41 -54.40 5.01
CA LEU A 76 33.78 -52.99 4.87
C LEU A 76 35.29 -52.80 4.95
N SER A 77 35.82 -51.76 4.29
CA SER A 77 37.21 -51.36 4.52
C SER A 77 37.37 -50.74 5.92
N VAL A 78 38.60 -50.73 6.43
CA VAL A 78 38.93 -50.08 7.70
C VAL A 78 38.58 -48.58 7.65
N TYR A 79 38.75 -47.95 6.49
CA TYR A 79 38.40 -46.55 6.27
C TYR A 79 36.89 -46.33 6.27
N GLU A 80 36.10 -47.22 5.67
CA GLU A 80 34.64 -47.18 5.75
C GLU A 80 34.14 -47.35 7.18
N LEU A 81 34.67 -48.33 7.92
CA LEU A 81 34.35 -48.55 9.33
C LEU A 81 34.65 -47.29 10.18
N PHE A 82 35.81 -46.68 9.97
CA PHE A 82 36.24 -45.47 10.65
C PHE A 82 35.35 -44.26 10.32
N LEU A 83 35.08 -44.01 9.04
CA LEU A 83 34.31 -42.85 8.59
C LEU A 83 32.82 -42.97 8.94
N ILE A 84 32.22 -44.16 8.82
CA ILE A 84 30.83 -44.40 9.24
C ILE A 84 30.70 -44.11 10.74
N HIS A 85 31.58 -44.69 11.56
CA HIS A 85 31.57 -44.46 13.00
C HIS A 85 31.69 -42.99 13.36
N LEU A 86 32.72 -42.29 12.88
CA LEU A 86 32.93 -40.88 13.25
C LEU A 86 31.86 -39.96 12.68
N SER A 87 31.39 -40.16 11.46
CA SER A 87 30.37 -39.29 10.87
C SER A 87 29.08 -39.25 11.70
N ALA A 88 28.67 -40.38 12.29
CA ALA A 88 27.51 -40.47 13.19
C ALA A 88 27.65 -39.58 14.45
N PHE A 89 28.87 -39.40 14.98
CA PHE A 89 29.12 -38.55 16.16
C PHE A 89 29.44 -37.10 15.83
N PHE A 90 29.84 -36.79 14.59
CA PHE A 90 30.30 -35.46 14.23
C PHE A 90 29.26 -34.62 13.49
N HIS A 91 28.33 -35.21 12.72
CA HIS A 91 27.44 -34.45 11.82
C HIS A 91 26.68 -33.29 12.50
N ASP A 92 26.22 -33.50 13.74
CA ASP A 92 25.48 -32.51 14.53
C ASP A 92 26.34 -31.58 15.40
N CYS A 93 27.66 -31.77 15.47
CA CYS A 93 28.49 -31.00 16.40
C CYS A 93 28.41 -29.47 16.16
N ALA A 94 28.10 -29.02 14.95
CA ALA A 94 27.91 -27.60 14.64
C ALA A 94 26.54 -27.02 15.09
N MET A 95 25.61 -27.86 15.57
CA MET A 95 24.40 -27.40 16.29
C MET A 95 24.72 -26.82 17.67
N ALA A 96 25.92 -27.09 18.20
CA ALA A 96 26.42 -26.53 19.45
C ALA A 96 27.57 -25.54 19.18
N PRO A 97 27.29 -24.33 18.66
CA PRO A 97 28.28 -23.26 18.57
C PRO A 97 28.94 -22.96 19.92
N SER A 98 30.19 -22.53 19.87
CA SER A 98 30.93 -21.98 21.00
C SER A 98 30.25 -20.71 21.54
N ASP A 99 30.64 -20.29 22.75
CA ASP A 99 30.06 -19.09 23.35
C ASP A 99 30.43 -17.82 22.55
N TRP A 100 31.64 -17.76 21.98
CA TRP A 100 32.06 -16.63 21.16
C TRP A 100 31.34 -16.54 19.82
N GLU A 101 30.95 -17.66 19.22
CA GLU A 101 30.11 -17.64 18.01
C GLU A 101 28.73 -17.06 18.35
N ILE A 102 28.11 -17.49 19.45
CA ILE A 102 26.83 -16.94 19.92
C ILE A 102 26.95 -15.44 20.22
N GLU A 103 28.03 -14.99 20.85
CA GLU A 103 28.25 -13.57 21.11
C GLU A 103 28.44 -12.75 19.84
N VAL A 104 29.06 -13.31 18.79
CA VAL A 104 29.13 -12.68 17.46
C VAL A 104 27.75 -12.58 16.81
N LEU A 105 26.92 -13.62 16.92
CA LEU A 105 25.53 -13.56 16.42
C LEU A 105 24.78 -12.42 17.13
N LYS A 106 24.79 -12.37 18.47
CA LYS A 106 24.12 -11.31 19.25
C LYS A 106 24.68 -9.91 18.96
N LEU A 107 25.96 -9.79 18.62
CA LEU A 107 26.61 -8.51 18.35
C LEU A 107 25.94 -7.77 17.18
N THR A 108 25.34 -8.46 16.21
CA THR A 108 24.74 -7.79 15.06
C THR A 108 23.27 -7.40 15.24
N GLU A 109 22.57 -8.00 16.20
CA GLU A 109 21.10 -7.98 16.31
C GLU A 109 20.58 -6.62 16.80
N GLY A 110 19.66 -6.00 16.05
CA GLY A 110 19.05 -4.73 16.43
C GLY A 110 18.77 -3.82 15.24
N THR A 111 17.74 -2.99 15.40
CA THR A 111 17.36 -1.92 14.48
C THR A 111 17.60 -0.55 15.14
N ASP A 112 17.35 0.54 14.42
CA ASP A 112 17.37 1.88 15.03
C ASP A 112 16.23 2.10 16.03
N LYS A 113 15.15 1.29 15.97
CA LYS A 113 14.00 1.33 16.89
C LYS A 113 14.16 0.39 18.09
N PHE A 114 14.64 -0.82 17.86
CA PHE A 114 14.70 -1.89 18.86
C PHE A 114 16.13 -2.36 19.08
N LYS A 115 16.56 -2.38 20.35
CA LYS A 115 17.89 -2.80 20.78
C LYS A 115 17.79 -3.60 22.08
N VAL A 116 18.32 -4.82 22.06
CA VAL A 116 18.38 -5.71 23.23
C VAL A 116 19.73 -5.57 23.95
N LYS A 117 20.83 -5.76 23.21
CA LYS A 117 22.20 -5.67 23.76
C LYS A 117 22.77 -4.26 23.56
N SER A 118 23.31 -3.65 24.62
CA SER A 118 23.80 -2.26 24.61
C SER A 118 24.96 -2.02 23.64
N ASP A 119 25.79 -3.02 23.36
CA ASP A 119 26.94 -2.95 22.45
C ASP A 119 26.66 -3.58 21.08
N SER A 120 25.40 -3.85 20.74
CA SER A 120 25.02 -4.28 19.39
C SER A 120 25.38 -3.23 18.33
N LEU A 121 25.77 -3.73 17.15
CA LEU A 121 26.02 -2.97 15.93
C LEU A 121 24.74 -2.42 15.28
N LEU A 122 23.56 -2.93 15.66
CA LEU A 122 22.26 -2.54 15.10
C LEU A 122 22.23 -2.64 13.57
N ASN A 123 22.61 -3.81 13.04
CA ASN A 123 22.80 -4.00 11.59
C ASN A 123 21.59 -4.61 10.88
N ASP A 124 20.45 -4.78 11.56
CA ASP A 124 19.25 -5.25 10.88
C ASP A 124 18.76 -4.21 9.88
N LEU A 125 18.33 -4.67 8.69
CA LEU A 125 17.89 -3.83 7.57
C LEU A 125 19.01 -2.96 6.95
N LYS A 126 20.27 -3.23 7.30
CA LYS A 126 21.46 -2.53 6.77
C LYS A 126 22.30 -3.49 5.93
N ALA A 127 23.17 -2.91 5.10
CA ALA A 127 24.13 -3.69 4.34
C ALA A 127 25.02 -4.52 5.27
N PRO A 128 25.28 -5.81 4.95
CA PRO A 128 26.29 -6.57 5.64
C PRO A 128 27.65 -5.87 5.53
N LEU A 129 28.44 -5.94 6.60
CA LEU A 129 29.78 -5.39 6.63
C LEU A 129 30.65 -6.04 5.54
N LYS A 130 31.63 -5.30 5.02
CA LYS A 130 32.69 -5.93 4.23
C LYS A 130 33.53 -6.81 5.15
N LEU A 131 34.10 -7.89 4.62
CA LEU A 131 34.95 -8.79 5.40
C LEU A 131 36.09 -8.04 6.13
N SER A 132 36.71 -7.04 5.49
CA SER A 132 37.75 -6.23 6.10
C SER A 132 37.26 -5.34 7.25
N GLU A 133 36.00 -4.91 7.23
CA GLU A 133 35.36 -4.15 8.30
C GLU A 133 34.97 -5.09 9.46
N ALA A 134 34.39 -6.25 9.13
CA ALA A 134 34.07 -7.29 10.09
C ALA A 134 35.33 -7.75 10.86
N ILE A 135 36.45 -7.97 10.17
CA ILE A 135 37.75 -8.30 10.81
C ILE A 135 38.17 -7.22 11.81
N LYS A 136 38.01 -5.93 11.48
CA LYS A 136 38.33 -4.83 12.41
C LYS A 136 37.39 -4.85 13.62
N VAL A 137 36.10 -5.04 13.41
CA VAL A 137 35.10 -5.14 14.47
C VAL A 137 35.45 -6.28 15.44
N ILE A 138 35.67 -7.49 14.93
CA ILE A 138 36.06 -8.65 15.75
C ILE A 138 37.38 -8.38 16.47
N SER A 139 38.39 -7.85 15.79
CA SER A 139 39.72 -7.57 16.38
C SER A 139 39.65 -6.56 17.54
N SER A 140 38.83 -5.52 17.40
CA SER A 140 38.64 -4.46 18.41
C SER A 140 37.76 -4.87 19.59
N THR A 141 36.90 -5.88 19.40
CA THR A 141 35.95 -6.36 20.41
C THR A 141 36.32 -7.72 21.01
N LYS A 142 37.46 -8.30 20.60
CA LYS A 142 37.88 -9.67 20.98
C LYS A 142 37.84 -9.96 22.47
N GLY A 143 38.24 -8.99 23.32
CA GLY A 143 38.23 -9.16 24.77
C GLY A 143 36.84 -9.37 25.38
N LYS A 144 35.77 -8.94 24.68
CA LYS A 144 34.37 -9.19 25.07
C LYS A 144 33.79 -10.45 24.40
N ILE A 145 34.29 -10.80 23.22
CA ILE A 145 33.76 -11.93 22.43
C ILE A 145 34.31 -13.27 22.95
N TYR A 146 35.63 -13.38 23.08
CA TYR A 146 36.28 -14.64 23.44
C TYR A 146 37.43 -14.50 24.46
N GLY A 147 37.75 -13.30 24.95
CA GLY A 147 38.83 -13.13 25.93
C GLY A 147 40.21 -13.27 25.28
N THR A 148 41.00 -14.28 25.68
CA THR A 148 42.31 -14.58 25.08
C THR A 148 42.32 -15.91 24.37
N PHE A 149 42.98 -15.96 23.21
CA PHE A 149 43.01 -17.17 22.38
C PHE A 149 43.60 -18.39 23.11
N GLU A 150 44.69 -18.18 23.86
CA GLU A 150 45.41 -19.27 24.53
C GLU A 150 44.62 -19.87 25.70
N SER A 151 43.90 -19.06 26.50
CA SER A 151 43.15 -19.57 27.65
C SER A 151 41.72 -19.99 27.33
N ASP A 152 41.02 -19.24 26.47
CA ASP A 152 39.56 -19.35 26.34
C ASP A 152 39.12 -20.09 25.07
N VAL A 153 39.99 -20.15 24.05
CA VAL A 153 39.64 -20.73 22.74
C VAL A 153 40.38 -22.04 22.48
N LYS A 154 41.68 -22.12 22.76
CA LYS A 154 42.54 -23.25 22.38
C LYS A 154 42.15 -24.60 23.00
N GLU A 155 41.46 -24.58 24.15
CA GLU A 155 40.95 -25.79 24.80
C GLU A 155 39.68 -26.35 24.13
N TRP A 156 39.04 -25.57 23.26
CA TRP A 156 37.86 -26.02 22.53
C TRP A 156 38.23 -27.04 21.46
N ILE A 157 37.51 -28.15 21.42
CA ILE A 157 37.76 -29.26 20.50
C ILE A 157 37.89 -28.80 19.03
N PHE A 158 37.06 -27.85 18.59
CA PHE A 158 37.04 -27.35 17.21
C PHE A 158 37.78 -26.00 17.05
N SER A 159 38.70 -25.66 17.95
CA SER A 159 39.41 -24.39 17.91
C SER A 159 40.20 -24.23 16.59
N PRO A 160 40.14 -23.08 15.91
CA PRO A 160 41.05 -22.77 14.81
C PRO A 160 42.52 -22.86 15.22
N SER A 161 43.44 -23.02 14.26
CA SER A 161 44.86 -23.25 14.58
C SER A 161 45.60 -22.00 15.07
N SER A 162 45.05 -20.81 14.82
CA SER A 162 45.60 -19.53 15.25
C SER A 162 44.52 -18.49 15.54
N GLU A 163 44.85 -17.47 16.35
CA GLU A 163 43.94 -16.34 16.63
C GLU A 163 43.53 -15.61 15.34
N LYS A 164 44.44 -15.54 14.36
CA LYS A 164 44.15 -14.94 13.05
C LYS A 164 43.05 -15.69 12.29
N GLU A 165 43.11 -17.02 12.30
CA GLU A 165 42.07 -17.85 11.68
C GLU A 165 40.73 -17.73 12.42
N LEU A 166 40.75 -17.66 13.76
CA LEU A 166 39.55 -17.40 14.54
C LEU A 166 38.91 -16.06 14.18
N ILE A 167 39.70 -14.99 14.09
CA ILE A 167 39.19 -13.65 13.76
C ILE A 167 38.56 -13.66 12.35
N ASN A 168 39.20 -14.30 11.38
CA ASN A 168 38.64 -14.43 10.02
C ASN A 168 37.34 -15.23 10.03
N TYR A 169 37.31 -16.38 10.71
CA TYR A 169 36.12 -17.21 10.83
C TYR A 169 34.94 -16.47 11.49
N LEU A 170 35.20 -15.72 12.56
CA LEU A 170 34.17 -14.93 13.23
C LEU A 170 33.72 -13.73 12.40
N ALA A 171 34.61 -13.16 11.59
CA ALA A 171 34.23 -12.11 10.66
C ALA A 171 33.34 -12.65 9.53
N ASP A 172 33.65 -13.83 8.98
CA ASP A 172 32.78 -14.52 8.02
C ASP A 172 31.42 -14.85 8.64
N LEU A 173 31.41 -15.43 9.85
CA LEU A 173 30.18 -15.72 10.60
C LEU A 173 29.31 -14.48 10.81
N LEU A 174 29.92 -13.34 11.15
CA LEU A 174 29.22 -12.08 11.35
C LEU A 174 28.55 -11.61 10.06
N VAL A 175 29.28 -11.64 8.93
CA VAL A 175 28.77 -11.21 7.62
C VAL A 175 27.68 -12.15 7.12
N ASP A 176 27.88 -13.46 7.25
CA ASP A 176 26.91 -14.47 6.84
C ASP A 176 25.61 -14.35 7.65
N TYR A 177 25.72 -14.13 8.97
CA TYR A 177 24.54 -13.94 9.82
C TYR A 177 23.83 -12.63 9.51
N GLN A 178 24.56 -11.53 9.28
CA GLN A 178 23.96 -10.26 8.81
C GLN A 178 23.17 -10.45 7.52
N ASN A 179 23.75 -11.15 6.54
CA ASN A 179 23.07 -11.48 5.30
C ASN A 179 21.86 -12.39 5.53
N TYR A 180 21.97 -13.41 6.39
CA TYR A 180 20.86 -14.30 6.70
C TYR A 180 19.67 -13.55 7.34
N ARG A 181 19.95 -12.68 8.32
CA ARG A 181 18.94 -11.84 9.01
C ARG A 181 18.23 -10.89 8.07
N ASN A 182 18.92 -10.35 7.06
CA ASN A 182 18.30 -9.53 6.02
C ASN A 182 17.24 -10.29 5.22
N GLY A 183 17.25 -11.62 5.23
CA GLY A 183 16.16 -12.45 4.69
C GLY A 183 14.82 -12.32 5.44
N PHE A 184 14.83 -11.81 6.68
CA PHE A 184 13.66 -11.62 7.56
C PHE A 184 13.22 -10.16 7.63
N ALA A 185 13.63 -9.32 6.65
CA ALA A 185 13.41 -7.88 6.68
C ALA A 185 11.93 -7.49 6.85
N ASP A 186 11.01 -8.17 6.16
CA ASP A 186 9.56 -7.93 6.27
C ASP A 186 9.03 -8.22 7.68
N GLN A 187 9.45 -9.33 8.31
CA GLN A 187 9.07 -9.64 9.69
C GLN A 187 9.63 -8.60 10.66
N ILE A 188 10.90 -8.21 10.51
CA ILE A 188 11.55 -7.20 11.35
C ILE A 188 10.84 -5.84 11.24
N ARG A 189 10.43 -5.41 10.03
CA ARG A 189 9.72 -4.13 9.82
C ARG A 189 8.34 -4.08 10.47
N ARG A 190 7.65 -5.23 10.59
CA ARG A 190 6.30 -5.34 11.16
C ARG A 190 6.26 -5.46 12.68
N ILE A 191 7.41 -5.60 13.34
CA ILE A 191 7.46 -5.70 14.80
C ILE A 191 7.12 -4.34 15.43
N GLU A 192 6.21 -4.35 16.40
CA GLU A 192 5.76 -3.16 17.13
C GLU A 192 6.23 -3.14 18.60
N SER A 193 6.72 -4.27 19.14
CA SER A 193 7.12 -4.40 20.54
C SER A 193 8.52 -5.00 20.72
N LEU A 194 9.23 -4.58 21.78
CA LEU A 194 10.56 -5.13 22.10
C LEU A 194 10.50 -6.63 22.43
N ASN A 195 9.44 -7.09 23.09
CA ASN A 195 9.25 -8.49 23.46
C ASN A 195 9.09 -9.39 22.22
N ASP A 196 8.37 -8.92 21.19
CA ASP A 196 8.24 -9.69 19.95
C ASP A 196 9.54 -9.63 19.13
N PHE A 197 10.28 -8.52 19.21
CA PHE A 197 11.63 -8.44 18.63
C PHE A 197 12.59 -9.46 19.25
N GLU A 198 12.57 -9.63 20.59
CA GLU A 198 13.39 -10.62 21.29
C GLU A 198 13.07 -12.05 20.86
N LYS A 199 11.77 -12.39 20.78
CA LYS A 199 11.34 -13.71 20.27
C LYS A 199 11.81 -13.96 18.85
N LEU A 200 11.72 -12.94 17.98
CA LEU A 200 12.19 -13.04 16.60
C LEU A 200 13.71 -13.21 16.53
N ASN A 201 14.48 -12.52 17.40
CA ASN A 201 15.94 -12.71 17.47
C ASN A 201 16.31 -14.14 17.85
N ASP A 202 15.67 -14.69 18.88
CA ASP A 202 15.91 -16.07 19.30
C ASP A 202 15.53 -17.06 18.19
N PHE A 203 14.40 -16.84 17.53
CA PHE A 203 13.98 -17.65 16.39
C PHE A 203 15.01 -17.61 15.25
N ILE A 204 15.40 -16.42 14.77
CA ILE A 204 16.34 -16.29 13.65
C ILE A 204 17.71 -16.89 14.00
N ARG A 205 18.17 -16.76 15.25
CA ARG A 205 19.44 -17.34 15.69
C ARG A 205 19.40 -18.87 15.68
N ILE A 206 18.33 -19.45 16.24
CA ILE A 206 18.10 -20.90 16.23
C ILE A 206 17.99 -21.42 14.80
N ASP A 207 17.20 -20.74 13.97
CA ASP A 207 17.00 -21.10 12.57
C ASP A 207 18.31 -21.01 11.78
N TYR A 208 19.13 -19.97 12.00
CA TYR A 208 20.45 -19.85 11.39
C TYR A 208 21.39 -20.99 11.76
N ILE A 209 21.48 -21.32 13.05
CA ILE A 209 22.33 -22.43 13.53
C ILE A 209 21.89 -23.73 12.85
N ARG A 210 20.58 -23.99 12.80
CA ARG A 210 20.02 -25.19 12.16
C ARG A 210 20.18 -25.20 10.65
N ALA A 211 19.94 -24.09 9.97
CA ALA A 211 20.05 -24.01 8.52
C ALA A 211 21.51 -24.14 8.05
N THR A 212 22.49 -23.82 8.89
CA THR A 212 23.91 -23.77 8.53
C THR A 212 24.79 -24.81 9.23
N HIS A 213 24.30 -25.62 10.18
CA HIS A 213 25.16 -26.56 10.92
C HIS A 213 25.87 -27.54 9.98
N HIS A 214 25.20 -28.07 8.95
CA HIS A 214 25.81 -28.98 7.99
C HIS A 214 26.91 -28.31 7.14
N THR A 215 26.86 -26.99 6.88
CA THR A 215 27.98 -26.30 6.20
C THR A 215 29.10 -25.98 7.18
N ARG A 216 28.75 -25.55 8.41
CA ARG A 216 29.72 -25.20 9.47
C ARG A 216 30.47 -26.40 10.02
N ILE A 217 29.87 -27.59 10.03
CA ILE A 217 30.54 -28.82 10.50
C ILE A 217 31.77 -29.14 9.65
N GLU A 218 31.78 -28.74 8.37
CA GLU A 218 32.95 -28.90 7.51
C GLU A 218 34.17 -28.15 8.10
N THR A 219 33.96 -26.90 8.53
CA THR A 219 35.01 -26.09 9.17
C THR A 219 35.44 -26.69 10.51
N TYR A 220 34.49 -27.13 11.32
CA TYR A 220 34.78 -27.75 12.62
C TYR A 220 35.66 -29.00 12.47
N VAL A 221 35.29 -29.92 11.57
CA VAL A 221 36.06 -31.14 11.34
C VAL A 221 37.43 -30.82 10.73
N LYS A 222 37.52 -29.83 9.84
CA LYS A 222 38.82 -29.37 9.29
C LYS A 222 39.74 -28.79 10.37
N ASN A 223 39.21 -28.12 11.39
CA ASN A 223 40.02 -27.61 12.51
C ASN A 223 40.67 -28.75 13.32
N LEU A 224 40.21 -30.00 13.17
CA LEU A 224 40.84 -31.19 13.76
C LEU A 224 42.01 -31.72 12.94
N GLU A 225 42.40 -31.08 11.82
CA GLU A 225 43.47 -31.55 10.92
C GLU A 225 44.74 -31.92 11.68
N SER A 226 45.12 -31.16 12.71
CA SER A 226 46.32 -31.44 13.51
C SER A 226 46.23 -32.76 14.27
N LEU A 227 45.07 -33.07 14.88
CA LEU A 227 44.84 -34.34 15.58
C LEU A 227 44.91 -35.53 14.62
N PHE A 228 44.30 -35.39 13.44
CA PHE A 228 44.38 -36.42 12.40
C PHE A 228 45.81 -36.58 11.89
N SER A 229 46.48 -35.48 11.55
CA SER A 229 47.84 -35.49 11.02
C SER A 229 48.84 -36.12 11.98
N ASN A 230 48.72 -35.83 13.28
CA ASN A 230 49.59 -36.36 14.32
C ASN A 230 49.35 -37.86 14.62
N ALA A 231 48.21 -38.42 14.21
CA ALA A 231 47.91 -39.84 14.40
C ALA A 231 48.65 -40.76 13.41
N PHE A 232 49.25 -40.21 12.35
CA PHE A 232 49.92 -40.97 11.28
C PHE A 232 51.36 -40.51 11.07
N GLU A 233 52.18 -41.39 10.50
CA GLU A 233 53.60 -41.10 10.18
C GLU A 233 53.74 -40.10 9.04
N GLN A 234 52.81 -40.15 8.07
CA GLN A 234 52.68 -39.17 7.00
C GLN A 234 51.47 -38.28 7.31
N PRO A 235 51.68 -37.01 7.71
CA PRO A 235 50.62 -36.06 8.04
C PRO A 235 49.57 -35.90 6.93
N THR A 236 49.97 -36.09 5.67
CA THR A 236 49.10 -35.95 4.49
C THR A 236 47.93 -36.91 4.48
N TRP A 237 48.10 -38.15 4.98
CA TRP A 237 47.00 -39.13 5.07
C TRP A 237 45.94 -38.67 6.07
N GLY A 238 46.38 -38.21 7.25
CA GLY A 238 45.48 -37.67 8.27
C GLY A 238 44.73 -36.43 7.78
N LYS A 239 45.43 -35.50 7.13
CA LYS A 239 44.81 -34.30 6.53
C LYS A 239 43.73 -34.65 5.51
N GLN A 240 43.99 -35.61 4.63
CA GLN A 240 43.01 -36.04 3.63
C GLN A 240 41.79 -36.73 4.29
N LEU A 241 42.01 -37.60 5.27
CA LEU A 241 40.94 -38.25 6.05
C LEU A 241 40.04 -37.23 6.76
N ALA A 242 40.63 -36.21 7.39
CA ALA A 242 39.87 -35.13 8.05
C ALA A 242 39.00 -34.37 7.03
N ASN A 243 39.56 -34.04 5.86
CA ASN A 243 38.84 -33.33 4.80
C ASN A 243 37.69 -34.16 4.21
N ASP A 244 37.88 -35.47 4.04
CA ASP A 244 36.84 -36.36 3.53
C ASP A 244 35.73 -36.60 4.57
N LEU A 245 36.09 -36.78 5.85
CA LEU A 245 35.11 -36.81 6.94
C LEU A 245 34.30 -35.51 7.02
N ALA A 246 34.96 -34.35 6.87
CA ALA A 246 34.31 -33.04 6.89
C ALA A 246 33.24 -32.91 5.79
N LYS A 247 33.55 -33.39 4.58
CA LYS A 247 32.60 -33.39 3.45
C LYS A 247 31.48 -34.41 3.63
N ILE A 248 31.77 -35.59 4.19
CA ILE A 248 30.76 -36.59 4.53
C ILE A 248 29.78 -36.00 5.54
N CYS A 249 30.28 -35.42 6.63
CA CYS A 249 29.44 -34.74 7.62
C CYS A 249 28.62 -33.63 6.95
N ARG A 250 29.21 -32.77 6.11
CA ARG A 250 28.45 -31.72 5.42
C ARG A 250 27.33 -32.24 4.53
N SER A 251 27.54 -33.39 3.90
CA SER A 251 26.59 -33.95 2.94
C SER A 251 25.21 -34.25 3.52
N HIS A 252 25.05 -34.37 4.85
CA HIS A 252 23.75 -34.75 5.43
C HIS A 252 22.65 -33.69 5.26
N GLY A 253 23.03 -32.41 5.17
CA GLY A 253 22.11 -31.30 4.91
C GLY A 253 22.11 -30.78 3.46
N GLU A 254 22.92 -31.35 2.58
CA GLU A 254 23.03 -30.95 1.17
C GLU A 254 22.08 -31.74 0.27
N ASP A 255 21.85 -31.28 -0.96
CA ASP A 255 21.12 -32.07 -1.97
C ASP A 255 21.96 -33.28 -2.46
N SER A 256 21.27 -34.30 -3.01
CA SER A 256 21.90 -35.50 -3.60
C SER A 256 22.99 -35.18 -4.64
N THR A 257 22.90 -34.04 -5.34
CA THR A 257 23.94 -33.58 -6.27
C THR A 257 25.29 -33.27 -5.61
N PHE A 258 25.32 -32.96 -4.31
CA PHE A 258 26.58 -32.83 -3.56
C PHE A 258 27.25 -34.18 -3.37
N VAL A 259 26.47 -35.22 -3.02
CA VAL A 259 26.98 -36.59 -2.83
C VAL A 259 27.62 -37.12 -4.12
N ASN A 260 27.08 -36.79 -5.30
CA ASN A 260 27.69 -37.12 -6.59
C ASN A 260 29.14 -36.64 -6.76
N LYS A 261 29.55 -35.58 -6.05
CA LYS A 261 30.90 -35.00 -6.13
C LYS A 261 31.91 -35.74 -5.24
N LEU A 262 31.46 -36.62 -4.34
CA LEU A 262 32.34 -37.38 -3.44
C LEU A 262 32.97 -38.56 -4.19
N SER A 263 34.19 -38.95 -3.79
CA SER A 263 34.91 -40.06 -4.42
C SER A 263 34.31 -41.40 -4.02
N ALA A 264 34.03 -42.26 -5.00
CA ALA A 264 33.62 -43.65 -4.77
C ALA A 264 34.80 -44.60 -4.48
N ASN A 265 36.05 -44.12 -4.60
CA ASN A 265 37.26 -44.91 -4.41
C ASN A 265 38.38 -44.05 -3.79
N ALA A 266 38.13 -43.52 -2.59
CA ALA A 266 39.14 -42.74 -1.85
C ALA A 266 40.21 -43.67 -1.27
N GLN A 267 41.48 -43.34 -1.49
CA GLN A 267 42.63 -44.10 -1.00
C GLN A 267 43.51 -43.22 -0.11
N TYR A 268 44.10 -43.83 0.92
CA TYR A 268 45.00 -43.17 1.86
C TYR A 268 46.31 -43.96 1.98
N TYR A 269 46.34 -44.99 2.82
CA TYR A 269 47.45 -45.92 2.99
C TYR A 269 47.00 -47.38 2.81
N GLY A 270 47.86 -48.23 2.23
CA GLY A 270 47.54 -49.63 1.95
C GLY A 270 46.66 -49.82 0.70
N ASN A 271 46.12 -51.03 0.54
CA ASN A 271 45.36 -51.43 -0.66
C ASN A 271 43.84 -51.22 -0.52
N GLU A 272 43.34 -50.93 0.67
CA GLU A 272 41.93 -50.68 0.89
C GLU A 272 41.54 -49.26 0.48
N SER A 273 40.30 -49.11 0.00
CA SER A 273 39.71 -47.83 -0.33
C SER A 273 38.36 -47.63 0.37
N ALA A 274 37.89 -46.39 0.43
CA ALA A 274 36.57 -46.05 0.95
C ALA A 274 35.68 -45.47 -0.16
N ASN A 275 34.44 -45.92 -0.21
CA ASN A 275 33.42 -45.26 -1.00
C ASN A 275 32.75 -44.14 -0.17
N LEU A 276 33.20 -42.88 -0.37
CA LEU A 276 32.70 -41.74 0.39
C LEU A 276 31.23 -41.41 0.06
N GLN A 277 30.77 -41.73 -1.16
CA GLN A 277 29.36 -41.58 -1.52
C GLN A 277 28.48 -42.52 -0.69
N PHE A 278 28.93 -43.78 -0.53
CA PHE A 278 28.28 -44.76 0.31
C PHE A 278 28.24 -44.33 1.78
N VAL A 279 29.37 -43.88 2.34
CA VAL A 279 29.42 -43.42 3.74
C VAL A 279 28.48 -42.22 3.96
N ALA A 280 28.45 -41.27 3.03
CA ALA A 280 27.54 -40.13 3.07
C ALA A 280 26.05 -40.55 3.07
N ILE A 281 25.66 -41.50 2.21
CA ILE A 281 24.29 -42.03 2.18
C ILE A 281 23.96 -42.81 3.46
N MET A 282 24.92 -43.56 4.03
CA MET A 282 24.71 -44.24 5.31
C MET A 282 24.50 -43.26 6.47
N LEU A 283 25.23 -42.13 6.49
CA LEU A 283 24.98 -41.05 7.45
C LEU A 283 23.55 -40.53 7.30
N ARG A 284 23.17 -40.16 6.07
CA ARG A 284 21.85 -39.59 5.75
C ARG A 284 20.70 -40.52 6.12
N LEU A 285 20.79 -41.80 5.75
CA LEU A 285 19.79 -42.82 6.11
C LEU A 285 19.74 -43.03 7.62
N GLY A 286 20.90 -43.17 8.28
CA GLY A 286 20.96 -43.41 9.73
C GLY A 286 20.32 -42.29 10.54
N ASP A 287 20.59 -41.04 10.14
CA ASP A 287 20.04 -39.82 10.76
C ASP A 287 18.54 -39.69 10.50
N ILE A 288 18.10 -39.69 9.24
CA ILE A 288 16.69 -39.46 8.89
C ILE A 288 15.76 -40.58 9.38
N ILE A 289 16.25 -41.81 9.55
CA ILE A 289 15.45 -42.90 10.13
C ILE A 289 15.23 -42.68 11.63
N HIS A 290 16.12 -41.97 12.33
CA HIS A 290 16.00 -41.73 13.76
C HIS A 290 14.94 -40.66 14.08
N PHE A 291 13.67 -41.05 13.97
CA PHE A 291 12.51 -40.24 14.32
C PHE A 291 11.57 -41.02 15.24
N SER A 292 11.88 -41.03 16.53
CA SER A 292 11.19 -41.84 17.53
C SER A 292 11.06 -41.13 18.88
N PHE A 293 10.21 -41.68 19.76
CA PHE A 293 9.89 -41.11 21.06
C PHE A 293 11.11 -40.87 21.96
N ASP A 294 12.19 -41.65 21.80
CA ASP A 294 13.43 -41.50 22.59
C ASP A 294 14.23 -40.23 22.24
N ARG A 295 13.97 -39.59 21.08
CA ARG A 295 14.47 -38.23 20.82
C ARG A 295 13.67 -37.16 21.57
N ALA A 296 12.45 -37.46 21.99
CA ALA A 296 11.56 -36.52 22.68
C ALA A 296 11.01 -37.11 23.99
N PRO A 297 11.83 -37.40 25.01
CA PRO A 297 11.35 -38.04 26.24
C PRO A 297 10.26 -37.22 26.95
N ILE A 298 9.16 -37.88 27.37
CA ILE A 298 8.00 -37.23 28.00
C ILE A 298 8.41 -36.44 29.25
N ASP A 299 9.31 -36.98 30.07
CA ASP A 299 9.79 -36.31 31.28
C ASP A 299 10.43 -34.96 30.96
N LEU A 300 11.26 -34.90 29.92
CA LEU A 300 11.88 -33.65 29.47
C LEU A 300 10.82 -32.71 28.89
N ARG A 301 9.88 -33.21 28.07
CA ARG A 301 8.80 -32.38 27.50
C ARG A 301 7.99 -31.68 28.58
N SER A 302 7.61 -32.39 29.64
CA SER A 302 6.78 -31.85 30.73
C SER A 302 7.42 -30.67 31.47
N SER A 303 8.76 -30.59 31.45
CA SER A 303 9.55 -29.53 32.07
C SER A 303 9.92 -28.37 31.12
N ARG A 304 9.57 -28.47 29.83
CA ARG A 304 9.92 -27.47 28.80
C ARG A 304 8.75 -26.53 28.52
N ILE A 305 9.08 -25.26 28.33
CA ILE A 305 8.16 -24.25 27.79
C ILE A 305 8.54 -24.02 26.34
N PHE A 306 7.64 -24.35 25.41
CA PHE A 306 7.85 -24.14 23.99
C PHE A 306 7.37 -22.75 23.59
N LYS A 307 8.26 -21.94 22.99
CA LYS A 307 7.88 -20.72 22.29
C LYS A 307 7.69 -20.98 20.80
N SER A 308 8.42 -21.95 20.25
CA SER A 308 8.33 -22.37 18.86
C SER A 308 7.25 -23.45 18.67
N GLU A 309 6.25 -23.12 17.86
CA GLU A 309 5.21 -24.05 17.42
C GLU A 309 5.82 -25.25 16.67
N TYR A 310 6.82 -25.00 15.82
CA TYR A 310 7.55 -26.07 15.12
C TYR A 310 8.17 -27.06 16.11
N SER A 311 8.87 -26.56 17.12
CA SER A 311 9.52 -27.40 18.13
C SER A 311 8.50 -28.16 18.95
N PHE A 312 7.42 -27.50 19.39
CA PHE A 312 6.33 -28.16 20.11
C PHE A 312 5.77 -29.36 19.34
N LEU A 313 5.51 -29.17 18.04
CA LEU A 313 4.96 -30.20 17.15
C LEU A 313 5.94 -31.33 16.90
N GLN A 314 7.24 -31.03 16.72
CA GLN A 314 8.29 -32.06 16.57
C GLN A 314 8.33 -33.02 17.77
N TRP A 315 8.11 -32.51 18.97
CA TRP A 315 8.01 -33.32 20.18
C TRP A 315 6.65 -34.04 20.25
N ALA A 316 5.54 -33.33 19.98
CA ALA A 316 4.19 -33.88 20.05
C ALA A 316 4.02 -35.12 19.15
N VAL A 317 4.47 -35.02 17.90
CA VAL A 317 4.44 -36.15 16.96
C VAL A 317 5.16 -37.35 17.54
N LYS A 318 6.39 -37.18 18.04
CA LYS A 318 7.20 -38.28 18.60
C LYS A 318 6.59 -38.86 19.88
N ASN A 319 5.86 -38.07 20.66
CA ASN A 319 5.19 -38.52 21.88
C ASN A 319 3.92 -39.35 21.64
N ASN A 320 3.40 -39.43 20.41
CA ASN A 320 2.34 -40.37 20.01
C ASN A 320 2.85 -41.83 19.87
N GLY A 321 3.79 -42.22 20.73
CA GLY A 321 4.38 -43.56 20.75
C GLY A 321 5.18 -43.93 19.49
N VAL A 322 5.72 -42.95 18.75
CA VAL A 322 6.43 -43.20 17.48
C VAL A 322 7.67 -44.03 17.73
N ASN A 323 7.74 -45.19 17.08
CA ASN A 323 8.87 -46.11 17.15
C ASN A 323 9.12 -46.72 15.76
N TYR A 324 10.32 -47.24 15.53
CA TYR A 324 10.67 -47.92 14.29
C TYR A 324 11.55 -49.15 14.52
N SER A 325 11.58 -50.03 13.53
CA SER A 325 12.48 -51.18 13.45
C SER A 325 13.07 -51.32 12.05
N ILE A 326 14.28 -51.87 11.96
CA ILE A 326 14.95 -52.18 10.71
C ILE A 326 15.23 -53.68 10.74
N GLU A 327 14.55 -54.45 9.89
CA GLU A 327 14.66 -55.91 9.85
C GLU A 327 14.81 -56.37 8.40
N ASN A 328 15.88 -57.11 8.07
CA ASN A 328 16.16 -57.62 6.73
C ASN A 328 16.02 -56.57 5.61
N GLY A 329 16.48 -55.33 5.86
CA GLY A 329 16.38 -54.24 4.90
C GLY A 329 15.02 -53.55 4.81
N LEU A 330 14.02 -53.94 5.60
CA LEU A 330 12.74 -53.25 5.72
C LEU A 330 12.75 -52.29 6.93
N VAL A 331 12.53 -51.00 6.67
CA VAL A 331 12.26 -50.00 7.71
C VAL A 331 10.77 -50.01 8.00
N SER A 332 10.38 -50.16 9.27
CA SER A 332 8.98 -50.20 9.70
C SER A 332 8.72 -49.18 10.80
N PHE A 333 7.66 -48.37 10.69
CA PHE A 333 7.22 -47.42 11.71
C PHE A 333 5.94 -47.87 12.40
N ARG A 334 5.82 -47.55 13.70
CA ARG A 334 4.68 -47.83 14.56
C ARG A 334 4.35 -46.58 15.38
N ALA A 335 3.07 -46.22 15.46
CA ALA A 335 2.60 -45.09 16.27
C ALA A 335 1.10 -45.21 16.52
N TYR A 336 0.61 -44.55 17.56
CA TYR A 336 -0.83 -44.34 17.78
C TYR A 336 -1.08 -42.84 17.92
N CYS A 337 -1.63 -42.23 16.87
CA CYS A 337 -1.85 -40.79 16.82
C CYS A 337 -3.26 -40.44 17.32
N GLU A 338 -3.33 -39.66 18.40
CA GLU A 338 -4.59 -39.18 18.98
C GLU A 338 -5.18 -37.98 18.23
N ASP A 339 -4.37 -37.30 17.40
CA ASP A 339 -4.78 -36.14 16.62
C ASP A 339 -4.40 -36.24 15.12
N PRO A 340 -5.19 -35.62 14.22
CA PRO A 340 -4.92 -35.67 12.79
C PRO A 340 -3.58 -35.03 12.38
N GLU A 341 -3.18 -33.95 13.05
CA GLU A 341 -2.00 -33.19 12.68
C GLU A 341 -0.73 -34.02 12.84
N SER A 342 -0.60 -34.71 13.98
CA SER A 342 0.50 -35.61 14.26
C SER A 342 0.56 -36.79 13.30
N TYR A 343 -0.60 -37.38 12.98
CA TYR A 343 -0.72 -38.48 12.02
C TYR A 343 -0.18 -38.09 10.64
N PHE A 344 -0.69 -36.99 10.08
CA PHE A 344 -0.27 -36.55 8.75
C PHE A 344 1.20 -36.11 8.71
N LYS A 345 1.69 -35.47 9.78
CA LYS A 345 3.12 -35.09 9.89
C LYS A 345 4.06 -36.28 9.95
N LEU A 346 3.72 -37.32 10.72
CA LEU A 346 4.51 -38.54 10.75
C LEU A 346 4.56 -39.21 9.37
N HIS A 347 3.43 -39.27 8.67
CA HIS A 347 3.40 -39.80 7.31
C HIS A 347 4.23 -38.99 6.33
N GLN A 348 4.17 -37.65 6.38
CA GLN A 348 5.03 -36.78 5.57
C GLN A 348 6.51 -37.00 5.86
N TYR A 349 6.88 -37.19 7.13
CA TYR A 349 8.26 -37.50 7.51
C TYR A 349 8.71 -38.86 6.95
N ILE A 350 7.86 -39.88 7.03
CA ILE A 350 8.14 -41.20 6.41
C ILE A 350 8.33 -41.07 4.90
N ASP A 351 7.58 -40.19 4.22
CA ASP A 351 7.77 -39.94 2.78
C ASP A 351 9.19 -39.37 2.49
N TRP A 352 9.78 -38.57 3.38
CA TRP A 352 11.18 -38.13 3.24
C TRP A 352 12.18 -39.28 3.40
N ILE A 353 11.93 -40.22 4.32
CA ILE A 353 12.75 -41.43 4.46
C ILE A 353 12.71 -42.23 3.16
N GLU A 354 11.53 -42.42 2.56
CA GLU A 354 11.41 -43.12 1.28
C GLU A 354 12.18 -42.41 0.16
N ILE A 355 12.15 -41.07 0.09
CA ILE A 355 12.96 -40.31 -0.88
C ILE A 355 14.46 -40.59 -0.69
N GLU A 356 14.94 -40.63 0.56
CA GLU A 356 16.35 -40.91 0.84
C GLU A 356 16.73 -42.37 0.52
N ILE A 357 15.82 -43.32 0.72
CA ILE A 357 15.97 -44.71 0.24
C ILE A 357 16.08 -44.75 -1.29
N GLN A 358 15.27 -43.97 -2.01
CA GLN A 358 15.40 -43.86 -3.46
C GLN A 358 16.74 -43.25 -3.89
N ASN A 359 17.26 -42.28 -3.12
CA ASN A 359 18.62 -41.76 -3.33
C ASN A 359 19.66 -42.87 -3.18
N TYR A 360 19.56 -43.73 -2.16
CA TYR A 360 20.44 -44.90 -2.03
C TYR A 360 20.42 -45.77 -3.30
N PHE A 361 19.24 -46.17 -3.79
CA PHE A 361 19.15 -47.01 -4.99
C PHE A 361 19.69 -46.33 -6.25
N LYS A 362 19.58 -45.01 -6.34
CA LYS A 362 20.16 -44.22 -7.43
C LYS A 362 21.69 -44.31 -7.42
N PHE A 363 22.32 -44.21 -6.26
CA PHE A 363 23.78 -44.30 -6.11
C PHE A 363 24.30 -45.73 -6.20
N GLU A 364 23.60 -46.70 -5.63
CA GLU A 364 23.96 -48.12 -5.66
C GLU A 364 24.18 -48.61 -7.09
N ARG A 365 23.34 -48.18 -8.04
CA ARG A 365 23.47 -48.51 -9.47
C ARG A 365 24.78 -48.04 -10.11
N LEU A 366 25.49 -47.11 -9.46
CA LEU A 366 26.77 -46.57 -9.91
C LEU A 366 27.97 -47.26 -9.23
N TRP A 367 27.75 -48.07 -8.20
CA TRP A 367 28.80 -48.71 -7.43
C TRP A 367 29.07 -50.15 -7.91
N ASN A 368 30.31 -50.60 -7.76
CA ASN A 368 30.71 -51.97 -8.10
C ASN A 368 30.41 -53.00 -6.98
N LYS A 369 29.91 -52.53 -5.83
CA LYS A 369 29.67 -53.33 -4.62
C LYS A 369 28.29 -52.98 -4.07
N ILE A 370 27.52 -54.03 -3.73
CA ILE A 370 26.25 -53.92 -3.01
C ILE A 370 26.57 -53.92 -1.51
N TYR A 371 26.13 -52.88 -0.80
CA TYR A 371 26.43 -52.67 0.62
C TYR A 371 25.30 -53.11 1.56
N ILE A 372 24.05 -53.00 1.13
CA ILE A 372 22.87 -53.43 1.91
C ILE A 372 22.22 -54.63 1.21
N ASP A 373 22.09 -55.76 1.91
CA ASP A 373 21.38 -56.92 1.38
C ASP A 373 19.86 -56.73 1.56
N ASN A 374 19.06 -57.07 0.54
CA ASN A 374 17.59 -57.08 0.57
C ASN A 374 16.93 -55.74 0.99
N PHE A 375 17.55 -54.59 0.69
CA PHE A 375 16.95 -53.30 1.02
C PHE A 375 15.61 -53.11 0.31
N GLN A 376 14.58 -52.68 1.05
CA GLN A 376 13.26 -52.42 0.50
C GLN A 376 13.13 -50.96 0.07
N ASP A 377 12.40 -50.72 -1.01
CA ASP A 377 12.20 -49.38 -1.60
C ASP A 377 11.11 -48.55 -0.91
N LYS A 378 10.39 -49.16 0.03
CA LYS A 378 9.30 -48.56 0.79
C LYS A 378 9.44 -48.82 2.28
N VAL A 379 8.90 -47.88 3.05
CA VAL A 379 8.80 -48.00 4.52
C VAL A 379 7.47 -48.65 4.87
N ASP A 380 7.51 -49.70 5.70
CA ASP A 380 6.29 -50.26 6.28
C ASP A 380 5.71 -49.31 7.32
N ARG A 381 4.44 -48.98 7.13
CA ARG A 381 3.69 -48.05 7.97
C ARG A 381 2.31 -48.60 8.32
N THR A 382 2.13 -49.92 8.19
CA THR A 382 0.89 -50.64 8.53
C THR A 382 0.48 -50.49 10.00
N ASN A 383 1.45 -50.20 10.87
CA ASN A 383 1.24 -50.06 12.31
C ASN A 383 1.26 -48.59 12.79
N VAL A 384 1.12 -47.63 11.86
CA VAL A 384 0.87 -46.22 12.19
C VAL A 384 -0.64 -46.02 12.20
N ASN A 385 -1.22 -46.12 13.40
CA ASN A 385 -2.67 -46.11 13.62
C ASN A 385 -3.15 -44.74 14.12
N ASN A 386 -4.44 -44.48 13.95
CA ASN A 386 -5.15 -43.33 14.50
C ASN A 386 -6.14 -43.76 15.56
N ASP A 387 -6.54 -42.83 16.42
CA ASP A 387 -7.73 -42.98 17.23
C ASP A 387 -9.00 -42.85 16.36
N GLU A 388 -9.64 -43.99 16.08
CA GLU A 388 -10.84 -44.06 15.22
C GLU A 388 -12.06 -43.36 15.82
N ASP A 389 -12.12 -43.20 17.16
CA ASP A 389 -13.20 -42.46 17.83
C ASP A 389 -13.02 -40.94 17.67
N VAL A 390 -11.80 -40.48 17.37
CA VAL A 390 -11.48 -39.05 17.17
C VAL A 390 -11.47 -38.66 15.69
N PHE A 391 -10.81 -39.42 14.83
CA PHE A 391 -10.72 -39.11 13.40
C PHE A 391 -10.47 -40.35 12.55
N LEU A 392 -10.88 -40.30 11.27
CA LEU A 392 -10.61 -41.34 10.28
C LEU A 392 -9.79 -40.73 9.14
N PRO A 393 -8.46 -40.94 9.12
CA PRO A 393 -7.61 -40.30 8.14
C PRO A 393 -7.79 -40.95 6.76
N LYS A 394 -7.70 -40.11 5.72
CA LYS A 394 -7.62 -40.59 4.34
C LYS A 394 -6.42 -39.96 3.65
N ARG A 395 -5.31 -40.72 3.61
CA ARG A 395 -4.05 -40.27 3.00
C ARG A 395 -4.23 -39.96 1.51
N GLY A 396 -3.50 -38.96 1.04
CA GLY A 396 -3.55 -38.52 -0.35
C GLY A 396 -4.80 -37.73 -0.71
N LEU A 397 -5.72 -37.50 0.23
CA LEU A 397 -6.80 -36.52 0.05
C LEU A 397 -6.41 -35.18 0.67
N SER A 398 -6.34 -34.18 -0.19
CA SER A 398 -6.30 -32.78 0.16
C SER A 398 -7.15 -32.04 -0.87
N PHE A 399 -7.39 -30.74 -0.67
CA PHE A 399 -7.92 -29.93 -1.77
C PHE A 399 -6.91 -29.96 -2.92
N SER A 400 -7.22 -30.74 -3.96
CA SER A 400 -6.47 -30.72 -5.19
C SER A 400 -6.98 -29.55 -6.03
N LEU A 401 -6.10 -28.61 -6.33
CA LEU A 401 -6.40 -27.57 -7.32
C LEU A 401 -6.41 -28.20 -8.70
N ASN A 402 -7.51 -28.01 -9.44
CA ASN A 402 -7.49 -28.30 -10.87
C ASN A 402 -6.63 -27.22 -11.54
N GLN A 403 -5.36 -27.56 -11.80
CA GLN A 403 -4.37 -26.62 -12.32
C GLN A 403 -4.87 -25.88 -13.56
N THR A 404 -5.54 -26.60 -14.48
CA THR A 404 -6.12 -26.01 -15.69
C THR A 404 -7.14 -24.93 -15.36
N ARG A 405 -8.18 -25.27 -14.58
CA ARG A 405 -9.23 -24.31 -14.19
C ARG A 405 -8.71 -23.16 -13.33
N THR A 406 -7.75 -23.41 -12.45
CA THR A 406 -7.16 -22.35 -11.61
C THR A 406 -6.42 -21.33 -12.47
N ILE A 407 -5.62 -21.79 -13.40
CA ILE A 407 -4.91 -20.93 -14.35
C ILE A 407 -5.91 -20.21 -15.27
N GLU A 408 -6.96 -20.89 -15.77
CA GLU A 408 -8.04 -20.25 -16.53
C GLU A 408 -8.76 -19.15 -15.74
N LEU A 409 -9.02 -19.35 -14.44
CA LEU A 409 -9.58 -18.32 -13.57
C LEU A 409 -8.62 -17.12 -13.44
N LEU A 410 -7.33 -17.39 -13.20
CA LEU A 410 -6.29 -16.35 -13.08
C LEU A 410 -6.07 -15.57 -14.38
N MET A 411 -6.31 -16.21 -15.52
CA MET A 411 -6.23 -15.62 -16.85
C MET A 411 -7.54 -15.00 -17.35
N GLY A 412 -8.68 -15.38 -16.77
CA GLY A 412 -9.99 -15.11 -17.33
C GLY A 412 -10.54 -13.73 -16.95
N VAL A 413 -11.59 -13.35 -17.68
CA VAL A 413 -12.32 -12.08 -17.47
C VAL A 413 -12.96 -11.95 -16.08
N GLY A 414 -13.05 -13.06 -15.33
CA GLY A 414 -13.51 -13.08 -13.95
C GLY A 414 -12.59 -12.32 -12.98
N LEU A 415 -11.27 -12.34 -13.24
CA LEU A 415 -10.27 -11.60 -12.46
C LEU A 415 -9.90 -10.26 -13.12
N TYR A 416 -9.84 -10.21 -14.45
CA TYR A 416 -9.52 -9.00 -15.20
C TYR A 416 -10.68 -8.60 -16.12
N LYS A 417 -11.40 -7.52 -15.80
CA LYS A 417 -12.53 -7.05 -16.63
C LYS A 417 -12.12 -6.56 -18.03
N ASP A 418 -10.87 -6.14 -18.21
CA ASP A 418 -10.31 -5.67 -19.48
C ASP A 418 -9.26 -6.66 -20.01
N LYS A 419 -9.45 -7.14 -21.26
CA LYS A 419 -8.51 -8.04 -21.93
C LYS A 419 -7.10 -7.44 -22.10
N PHE A 420 -6.99 -6.11 -22.15
CA PHE A 420 -5.70 -5.41 -22.26
C PHE A 420 -5.05 -5.10 -20.91
N ALA A 421 -5.58 -5.61 -19.79
CA ALA A 421 -4.97 -5.44 -18.47
C ALA A 421 -3.52 -5.92 -18.41
N CYS A 422 -3.12 -6.85 -19.29
CA CYS A 422 -1.74 -7.31 -19.40
C CYS A 422 -0.73 -6.20 -19.71
N LEU A 423 -1.11 -5.15 -20.46
CA LEU A 423 -0.24 -4.02 -20.72
C LEU A 423 0.13 -3.28 -19.42
N ARG A 424 -0.84 -3.15 -18.51
CA ARG A 424 -0.64 -2.56 -17.19
C ARG A 424 0.22 -3.45 -16.30
N GLU A 425 0.02 -4.77 -16.32
CA GLU A 425 0.84 -5.72 -15.56
C GLU A 425 2.30 -5.75 -16.06
N LEU A 426 2.51 -5.72 -17.39
CA LEU A 426 3.84 -5.58 -18.00
C LEU A 426 4.49 -4.25 -17.60
N TYR A 427 3.75 -3.13 -17.69
CA TYR A 427 4.22 -1.82 -17.25
C TYR A 427 4.64 -1.83 -15.78
N GLN A 428 3.85 -2.42 -14.88
CA GLN A 428 4.16 -2.52 -13.45
C GLN A 428 5.45 -3.30 -13.20
N ASN A 429 5.61 -4.45 -13.84
CA ASN A 429 6.80 -5.28 -13.68
C ASN A 429 8.06 -4.56 -14.21
N SER A 430 7.95 -3.91 -15.37
CA SER A 430 9.03 -3.09 -15.94
C SER A 430 9.33 -1.86 -15.06
N LEU A 431 8.31 -1.23 -14.48
CA LEU A 431 8.46 -0.09 -13.56
C LEU A 431 9.19 -0.51 -12.28
N ASP A 432 8.84 -1.65 -11.68
CA ASP A 432 9.56 -2.19 -10.53
C ASP A 432 11.01 -2.56 -10.86
N ALA A 433 11.25 -3.14 -12.04
CA ALA A 433 12.60 -3.46 -12.50
C ALA A 433 13.46 -2.20 -12.70
N CYS A 434 12.93 -1.15 -13.34
CA CYS A 434 13.60 0.12 -13.51
C CYS A 434 13.82 0.85 -12.17
N ARG A 435 12.80 0.91 -11.29
CA ARG A 435 12.91 1.55 -9.98
C ARG A 435 13.92 0.86 -9.08
N CYS A 436 13.98 -0.48 -9.11
CA CYS A 436 15.00 -1.23 -8.38
C CYS A 436 16.40 -0.92 -8.91
N MET A 437 16.59 -0.87 -10.23
CA MET A 437 17.88 -0.50 -10.84
C MET A 437 18.29 0.93 -10.46
N ILE A 438 17.36 1.88 -10.56
CA ILE A 438 17.61 3.28 -10.22
C ILE A 438 18.00 3.41 -8.75
N SER A 439 17.27 2.76 -7.85
CA SER A 439 17.55 2.78 -6.41
C SER A 439 18.94 2.19 -6.11
N GLN A 440 19.28 1.05 -6.73
CA GLN A 440 20.61 0.45 -6.62
C GLN A 440 21.73 1.37 -7.12
N ASN A 441 21.59 1.91 -8.33
CA ASN A 441 22.60 2.78 -8.93
C ASN A 441 22.75 4.10 -8.16
N ARG A 442 21.66 4.64 -7.62
CA ARG A 442 21.68 5.85 -6.79
C ARG A 442 22.53 5.64 -5.54
N THR A 443 22.40 4.51 -4.84
CA THR A 443 23.25 4.22 -3.67
C THR A 443 24.72 4.02 -4.04
N LEU A 444 25.00 3.61 -5.29
CA LEU A 444 26.36 3.53 -5.84
C LEU A 444 26.88 4.88 -6.40
N GLY A 445 26.12 5.98 -6.27
CA GLY A 445 26.49 7.30 -6.78
C GLY A 445 26.40 7.43 -8.31
N LYS A 446 25.71 6.51 -8.99
CA LYS A 446 25.50 6.53 -10.45
C LYS A 446 24.11 7.09 -10.77
N SER A 447 24.08 8.05 -11.70
CA SER A 447 22.81 8.51 -12.28
C SER A 447 22.43 7.60 -13.45
N THR A 448 21.24 7.02 -13.41
CA THR A 448 20.68 6.21 -14.50
C THR A 448 19.22 6.60 -14.75
N ARG A 449 18.74 6.33 -15.96
CA ARG A 449 17.37 6.63 -16.38
C ARG A 449 16.68 5.33 -16.80
N GLY A 450 15.49 5.10 -16.28
CA GLY A 450 14.64 3.98 -16.69
C GLY A 450 13.99 4.26 -18.03
N ILE A 451 13.88 3.24 -18.86
CA ILE A 451 13.19 3.28 -20.15
C ILE A 451 12.26 2.08 -20.19
N ILE A 452 10.97 2.33 -20.45
CA ILE A 452 9.97 1.31 -20.70
C ILE A 452 9.38 1.59 -22.07
N GLU A 453 9.50 0.66 -23.00
CA GLU A 453 9.07 0.81 -24.39
C GLU A 453 8.07 -0.29 -24.77
N PHE A 454 6.91 0.12 -25.28
CA PHE A 454 5.92 -0.78 -25.88
C PHE A 454 5.92 -0.66 -27.40
N GLY A 455 5.70 -1.76 -28.12
CA GLY A 455 5.54 -1.71 -29.57
C GLY A 455 4.95 -2.99 -30.16
N LEU A 456 4.68 -2.97 -31.46
CA LEU A 456 4.26 -4.14 -32.23
C LEU A 456 5.36 -4.51 -33.24
N GLN A 457 5.65 -5.80 -33.38
CA GLN A 457 6.64 -6.33 -34.31
C GLN A 457 6.05 -7.51 -35.09
N SER A 458 6.16 -7.47 -36.41
CA SER A 458 5.70 -8.58 -37.28
C SER A 458 6.89 -9.44 -37.68
N GLU A 459 6.81 -10.75 -37.42
CA GLU A 459 7.82 -11.74 -37.79
C GLU A 459 7.13 -12.97 -38.36
N GLU A 460 7.57 -13.44 -39.54
CA GLU A 460 7.07 -14.66 -40.18
C GLU A 460 5.53 -14.74 -40.28
N GLY A 461 4.87 -13.59 -40.53
CA GLY A 461 3.41 -13.49 -40.62
C GLY A 461 2.67 -13.49 -39.28
N LYS A 462 3.39 -13.45 -38.14
CA LYS A 462 2.83 -13.33 -36.79
C LYS A 462 3.13 -11.96 -36.21
N THR A 463 2.19 -11.42 -35.43
CA THR A 463 2.38 -10.13 -34.74
C THR A 463 2.70 -10.36 -33.26
N PHE A 464 3.75 -9.71 -32.78
CA PHE A 464 4.17 -9.70 -31.39
C PHE A 464 3.96 -8.32 -30.79
N LEU A 465 3.29 -8.26 -29.65
CA LEU A 465 3.36 -7.13 -28.75
C LEU A 465 4.61 -7.27 -27.89
N TYR A 466 5.46 -6.24 -27.81
CA TYR A 466 6.59 -6.26 -26.89
C TYR A 466 6.51 -5.17 -25.82
N CYS A 467 7.08 -5.47 -24.66
CA CYS A 467 7.43 -4.53 -23.61
C CYS A 467 8.93 -4.71 -23.31
N LEU A 468 9.70 -3.68 -23.54
CA LEU A 468 11.14 -3.63 -23.29
C LEU A 468 11.40 -2.70 -22.11
N ASP A 469 12.15 -3.18 -21.12
CA ASP A 469 12.72 -2.35 -20.07
C ASP A 469 14.23 -2.50 -19.96
N ASN A 470 14.88 -1.45 -19.48
CA ASN A 470 16.30 -1.46 -19.13
C ASN A 470 16.52 -1.67 -17.62
N GLY A 471 15.62 -2.39 -16.94
CA GLY A 471 15.69 -2.60 -15.49
C GLY A 471 16.77 -3.59 -15.06
N ILE A 472 16.62 -4.14 -13.85
CA ILE A 472 17.61 -5.05 -13.24
C ILE A 472 17.80 -6.40 -13.99
N GLY A 473 16.84 -6.80 -14.82
CA GLY A 473 16.82 -8.10 -15.48
C GLY A 473 16.63 -9.29 -14.52
N MET A 474 16.63 -10.51 -15.06
CA MET A 474 16.44 -11.75 -14.31
C MET A 474 17.57 -12.75 -14.57
N SER A 475 17.94 -13.50 -13.54
CA SER A 475 18.81 -14.66 -13.66
C SER A 475 18.00 -15.94 -13.91
N LYS A 476 18.69 -17.04 -14.25
CA LYS A 476 18.06 -18.35 -14.42
C LYS A 476 17.30 -18.80 -13.16
N HIS A 477 17.91 -18.58 -11.99
CA HIS A 477 17.30 -18.84 -10.68
C HIS A 477 16.01 -18.05 -10.48
N ILE A 478 15.99 -16.77 -10.88
CA ILE A 478 14.78 -15.93 -10.74
C ILE A 478 13.64 -16.45 -11.62
N ILE A 479 13.95 -16.87 -12.86
CA ILE A 479 12.96 -17.43 -13.77
C ILE A 479 12.37 -18.72 -13.20
N GLU A 480 13.21 -19.68 -12.82
CA GLU A 480 12.77 -21.01 -12.36
C GLU A 480 12.06 -20.96 -11.00
N THR A 481 12.44 -20.02 -10.11
CA THR A 481 11.91 -19.95 -8.74
C THR A 481 10.71 -19.02 -8.59
N TYR A 482 10.66 -17.91 -9.33
CA TYR A 482 9.64 -16.86 -9.15
C TYR A 482 8.76 -16.64 -10.38
N LEU A 483 9.32 -16.63 -11.61
CA LEU A 483 8.51 -16.39 -12.81
C LEU A 483 7.59 -17.57 -13.15
N LEU A 484 8.12 -18.80 -13.09
CA LEU A 484 7.37 -20.02 -13.43
C LEU A 484 6.48 -20.51 -12.29
N ASN A 485 6.78 -20.14 -11.05
CA ASN A 485 6.00 -20.52 -9.88
C ASN A 485 4.96 -19.44 -9.55
N ILE A 486 3.76 -19.61 -10.12
CA ILE A 486 2.62 -18.69 -9.97
C ILE A 486 2.34 -18.42 -8.48
N GLY A 487 2.21 -17.15 -8.11
CA GLY A 487 1.93 -16.73 -6.74
C GLY A 487 3.17 -16.33 -5.91
N ASN A 488 4.38 -16.60 -6.41
CA ASN A 488 5.63 -16.24 -5.73
C ASN A 488 6.24 -14.95 -6.29
N SER A 489 6.09 -13.83 -5.58
CA SER A 489 6.70 -12.56 -5.97
C SER A 489 8.18 -12.48 -5.52
N TYR A 490 9.10 -12.31 -6.48
CA TYR A 490 10.53 -12.12 -6.19
C TYR A 490 10.78 -10.98 -5.20
N TYR A 491 10.13 -9.82 -5.39
CA TYR A 491 10.37 -8.65 -4.54
C TYR A 491 9.90 -8.78 -3.08
N LYS A 492 9.17 -9.85 -2.74
CA LYS A 492 8.76 -10.18 -1.37
C LYS A 492 9.50 -11.41 -0.80
N SER A 493 10.47 -11.94 -1.55
CA SER A 493 11.22 -13.13 -1.17
C SER A 493 12.40 -12.79 -0.25
N SER A 494 12.81 -13.79 0.54
CA SER A 494 14.07 -13.72 1.31
C SER A 494 15.27 -13.41 0.40
N ASP A 495 15.30 -13.94 -0.82
CA ASP A 495 16.37 -13.70 -1.80
C ASP A 495 16.47 -12.22 -2.18
N PHE A 496 15.33 -11.57 -2.44
CA PHE A 496 15.33 -10.16 -2.78
C PHE A 496 15.68 -9.28 -1.60
N PHE A 497 15.19 -9.57 -0.39
CA PHE A 497 15.56 -8.78 0.78
C PHE A 497 17.06 -8.86 1.08
N LYS A 498 17.66 -10.05 0.92
CA LYS A 498 19.12 -10.24 0.96
C LYS A 498 19.82 -9.45 -0.14
N TYR A 499 19.31 -9.48 -1.37
CA TYR A 499 19.87 -8.74 -2.49
C TYR A 499 19.82 -7.22 -2.29
N GLN A 500 18.67 -6.70 -1.86
CA GLN A 500 18.43 -5.28 -1.58
C GLN A 500 19.34 -4.76 -0.47
N ALA A 501 19.54 -5.54 0.59
CA ALA A 501 20.39 -5.16 1.70
C ALA A 501 21.84 -4.90 1.28
N LYS A 502 22.38 -5.61 0.28
CA LYS A 502 23.78 -5.42 -0.18
C LYS A 502 24.13 -4.00 -0.60
N TRP A 503 23.14 -3.21 -1.01
CA TRP A 503 23.30 -1.82 -1.40
C TRP A 503 22.46 -0.87 -0.53
N GLY A 504 21.94 -1.35 0.61
CA GLY A 504 21.34 -0.54 1.68
C GLY A 504 20.20 0.37 1.25
N GLY A 505 19.44 0.03 0.21
CA GLY A 505 18.41 0.93 -0.30
C GLY A 505 16.97 0.55 0.02
N ASP A 506 16.09 1.49 -0.29
CA ASP A 506 14.71 1.63 0.20
C ASP A 506 13.66 1.28 -0.85
N PHE A 507 14.05 0.57 -1.91
CA PHE A 507 13.13 0.14 -2.95
C PHE A 507 11.93 -0.64 -2.37
N THR A 508 10.73 -0.20 -2.78
CA THR A 508 9.46 -0.83 -2.42
C THR A 508 8.68 -1.18 -3.70
N PRO A 509 8.33 -2.46 -3.93
CA PRO A 509 7.68 -2.90 -5.15
C PRO A 509 6.19 -2.50 -5.22
N ILE A 510 5.71 -2.34 -6.45
CA ILE A 510 4.29 -2.13 -6.79
C ILE A 510 3.58 -3.47 -6.99
N SER A 511 4.28 -4.44 -7.57
CA SER A 511 3.78 -5.78 -7.83
C SER A 511 3.69 -6.61 -6.54
N GLN A 512 2.51 -7.19 -6.26
CA GLN A 512 2.23 -7.86 -4.99
C GLN A 512 2.01 -9.37 -5.10
N PHE A 513 1.44 -9.87 -6.20
CA PHE A 513 0.83 -11.20 -6.27
C PHE A 513 1.60 -12.23 -7.11
N GLY A 514 2.48 -11.82 -8.02
CA GLY A 514 3.24 -12.76 -8.86
C GLY A 514 2.39 -13.55 -9.87
N ILE A 515 1.26 -12.99 -10.32
CA ILE A 515 0.35 -13.62 -11.32
C ILE A 515 0.24 -12.83 -12.64
N GLY A 516 0.74 -11.59 -12.68
CA GLY A 516 0.46 -10.64 -13.76
C GLY A 516 0.92 -11.09 -15.15
N ILE A 517 1.97 -11.91 -15.26
CA ILE A 517 2.45 -12.43 -16.55
C ILE A 517 1.41 -13.33 -17.25
N LEU A 518 0.56 -14.02 -16.48
CA LEU A 518 -0.48 -14.90 -17.04
C LEU A 518 -1.55 -14.11 -17.80
N SER A 519 -1.78 -12.85 -17.42
CA SER A 519 -2.74 -11.97 -18.11
C SER A 519 -2.37 -11.74 -19.58
N CYS A 520 -1.10 -11.91 -19.97
CA CYS A 520 -0.67 -11.84 -21.36
C CYS A 520 -1.34 -12.90 -22.25
N PHE A 521 -1.70 -14.05 -21.70
CA PHE A 521 -2.42 -15.10 -22.42
C PHE A 521 -3.89 -14.76 -22.70
N MET A 522 -4.42 -13.63 -22.20
CA MET A 522 -5.72 -13.10 -22.63
C MET A 522 -5.70 -12.58 -24.07
N ILE A 523 -4.53 -12.16 -24.56
CA ILE A 523 -4.38 -11.55 -25.89
C ILE A 523 -3.39 -12.29 -26.79
N GLY A 524 -2.69 -13.29 -26.24
CA GLY A 524 -1.66 -14.02 -26.96
C GLY A 524 -1.62 -15.50 -26.62
N ASN A 525 -0.94 -16.27 -27.46
CA ASN A 525 -0.79 -17.72 -27.31
C ASN A 525 0.62 -18.13 -26.86
N LYS A 526 1.60 -17.24 -26.98
CA LYS A 526 2.99 -17.53 -26.67
C LYS A 526 3.66 -16.30 -26.05
N ILE A 527 4.50 -16.50 -25.05
CA ILE A 527 5.32 -15.46 -24.45
C ILE A 527 6.79 -15.82 -24.64
N GLU A 528 7.57 -14.90 -25.21
CA GLU A 528 9.02 -15.01 -25.31
C GLU A 528 9.67 -13.95 -24.43
N ILE A 529 10.71 -14.34 -23.70
CA ILE A 529 11.40 -13.46 -22.76
C ILE A 529 12.89 -13.55 -23.02
N THR A 530 13.50 -12.40 -23.23
CA THR A 530 14.96 -12.25 -23.30
C THR A 530 15.38 -11.26 -22.22
N THR A 531 16.33 -11.64 -21.37
CA THR A 531 16.69 -10.86 -20.19
C THR A 531 18.18 -10.97 -19.87
N LYS A 532 18.72 -9.96 -19.20
CA LYS A 532 20.12 -9.89 -18.75
C LYS A 532 20.22 -9.07 -17.48
N THR A 533 20.87 -9.62 -16.46
CA THR A 533 21.33 -8.86 -15.29
C THR A 533 22.67 -8.18 -15.58
N ILE A 534 23.02 -7.13 -14.85
CA ILE A 534 24.24 -6.31 -15.10
C ILE A 534 25.53 -7.16 -15.22
N ASP A 535 25.72 -8.14 -14.34
CA ASP A 535 26.89 -9.04 -14.33
C ASP A 535 26.58 -10.43 -14.93
N GLY A 536 25.43 -10.59 -15.59
CA GLY A 536 24.93 -11.87 -16.06
C GLY A 536 25.07 -12.10 -17.56
N ASN A 537 24.89 -13.36 -17.96
CA ASN A 537 24.74 -13.74 -19.35
C ASN A 537 23.30 -13.49 -19.82
N TYR A 538 23.12 -13.28 -21.13
CA TYR A 538 21.79 -13.26 -21.72
C TYR A 538 21.09 -14.61 -21.53
N ILE A 539 19.83 -14.55 -21.15
CA ILE A 539 18.94 -15.70 -21.04
C ILE A 539 17.73 -15.44 -21.91
N SER A 540 17.40 -16.40 -22.78
CA SER A 540 16.19 -16.35 -23.61
C SER A 540 15.36 -17.59 -23.38
N CYS A 541 14.06 -17.42 -23.22
CA CYS A 541 13.12 -18.51 -22.99
C CYS A 541 11.77 -18.26 -23.67
N SER A 542 10.98 -19.32 -23.78
CA SER A 542 9.65 -19.32 -24.36
C SER A 542 8.68 -20.07 -23.45
N ILE A 543 7.45 -19.57 -23.38
CA ILE A 543 6.31 -20.20 -22.72
C ILE A 543 5.20 -20.31 -23.78
N ASP A 544 4.93 -21.54 -24.23
CA ASP A 544 4.02 -21.81 -25.35
C ASP A 544 2.55 -21.86 -24.92
N GLY A 545 2.10 -20.92 -24.10
CA GLY A 545 0.76 -21.00 -23.51
C GLY A 545 0.81 -21.43 -22.06
N PRO A 546 -0.31 -21.24 -21.33
CA PRO A 546 -0.32 -21.35 -19.87
C PRO A 546 -0.32 -22.80 -19.36
N HIS A 547 -0.55 -23.78 -20.23
CA HIS A 547 -0.58 -25.21 -19.91
C HIS A 547 0.44 -26.02 -20.74
N GLU A 548 1.31 -25.34 -21.48
CA GLU A 548 2.23 -25.98 -22.41
C GLU A 548 3.68 -25.91 -21.92
N ASN A 549 4.62 -26.11 -22.84
CA ASN A 549 6.03 -26.26 -22.53
C ASN A 549 6.71 -24.92 -22.24
N PHE A 550 7.62 -24.95 -21.27
CA PHE A 550 8.67 -23.96 -21.10
C PHE A 550 9.98 -24.50 -21.65
N TYR A 551 10.74 -23.66 -22.37
CA TYR A 551 12.08 -24.02 -22.81
C TYR A 551 13.00 -22.81 -22.98
N TYR A 552 14.30 -23.03 -22.78
CA TYR A 552 15.34 -22.05 -23.10
C TYR A 552 15.68 -22.10 -24.58
N LYS A 553 15.93 -20.93 -25.19
CA LYS A 553 16.33 -20.79 -26.59
C LYS A 553 17.63 -19.99 -26.72
N LYS A 554 18.25 -20.06 -27.90
CA LYS A 554 19.38 -19.18 -28.23
C LYS A 554 18.90 -17.74 -28.32
N THR A 555 19.67 -16.83 -27.70
CA THR A 555 19.39 -15.40 -27.73
C THR A 555 19.63 -14.82 -29.12
N ASN A 556 18.64 -14.10 -29.64
CA ASN A 556 18.71 -13.37 -30.91
C ASN A 556 19.64 -12.14 -30.77
N ASP A 557 20.51 -11.90 -31.75
CA ASP A 557 21.44 -10.77 -31.74
C ASP A 557 20.74 -9.41 -31.75
N ILE A 558 19.59 -9.29 -32.43
CA ILE A 558 18.76 -8.06 -32.43
C ILE A 558 18.25 -7.76 -31.01
N GLU A 559 17.90 -8.78 -30.23
CA GLU A 559 17.44 -8.60 -28.85
C GLU A 559 18.61 -8.24 -27.92
N LYS A 560 19.82 -8.72 -28.19
CA LYS A 560 21.03 -8.30 -27.47
C LYS A 560 21.36 -6.84 -27.71
N GLU A 561 21.18 -6.35 -28.94
CA GLU A 561 21.38 -4.94 -29.28
C GLU A 561 20.38 -4.03 -28.55
N LYS A 562 19.16 -4.51 -28.29
CA LYS A 562 18.15 -3.78 -27.50
C LYS A 562 18.45 -3.78 -26.00
N ILE A 563 19.07 -4.83 -25.45
CA ILE A 563 19.39 -4.95 -24.01
C ILE A 563 20.92 -4.85 -23.83
N LEU A 564 21.43 -3.62 -23.74
CA LEU A 564 22.88 -3.37 -23.68
C LEU A 564 23.51 -3.80 -22.34
N GLU A 565 23.15 -3.13 -21.24
CA GLU A 565 23.72 -3.38 -19.91
C GLU A 565 22.90 -4.42 -19.13
N SER A 566 21.65 -4.09 -18.85
CA SER A 566 20.67 -4.95 -18.18
C SER A 566 19.26 -4.62 -18.65
N GLY A 567 18.32 -5.54 -18.41
CA GLY A 567 16.91 -5.34 -18.74
C GLY A 567 16.21 -6.60 -19.18
N THR A 568 14.98 -6.43 -19.63
CA THR A 568 14.12 -7.52 -20.11
C THR A 568 13.28 -7.04 -21.29
N ILE A 569 13.16 -7.89 -22.31
CA ILE A 569 12.12 -7.77 -23.33
C ILE A 569 11.16 -8.95 -23.18
N VAL A 570 9.89 -8.63 -22.99
CA VAL A 570 8.78 -9.59 -23.02
C VAL A 570 8.04 -9.41 -24.33
N ARG A 571 7.89 -10.48 -25.10
CA ARG A 571 7.18 -10.50 -26.38
C ARG A 571 6.00 -11.45 -26.29
N VAL A 572 4.81 -10.95 -26.54
CA VAL A 572 3.57 -11.72 -26.54
C VAL A 572 3.13 -11.91 -27.98
N GLN A 573 3.13 -13.15 -28.47
CA GLN A 573 2.60 -13.49 -29.78
C GLN A 573 1.07 -13.34 -29.72
N LEU A 574 0.53 -12.37 -30.44
CA LEU A 574 -0.89 -12.04 -30.40
C LEU A 574 -1.73 -13.10 -31.14
N VAL A 575 -2.94 -13.34 -30.64
CA VAL A 575 -3.95 -14.10 -31.39
C VAL A 575 -4.48 -13.27 -32.57
N GLU A 576 -4.94 -13.94 -33.63
CA GLU A 576 -5.34 -13.31 -34.89
C GLU A 576 -6.39 -12.20 -34.72
N GLU A 577 -7.38 -12.40 -33.85
CA GLU A 577 -8.39 -11.35 -33.55
C GLU A 577 -7.74 -10.08 -32.99
N ILE A 578 -6.75 -10.23 -32.10
CA ILE A 578 -6.10 -9.10 -31.44
C ILE A 578 -5.04 -8.47 -32.33
N SER A 579 -4.32 -9.24 -33.15
CA SER A 579 -3.34 -8.71 -34.11
C SER A 579 -4.00 -7.80 -35.15
N GLN A 580 -5.24 -8.10 -35.55
CA GLN A 580 -6.02 -7.26 -36.46
C GLN A 580 -6.65 -6.03 -35.76
N LEU A 581 -6.86 -6.13 -34.45
CA LEU A 581 -7.50 -5.08 -33.65
C LEU A 581 -6.51 -4.01 -33.16
N LEU A 582 -5.39 -4.42 -32.54
CA LEU A 582 -4.35 -3.54 -32.04
C LEU A 582 -3.57 -2.93 -33.18
N ASN A 583 -3.24 -1.64 -33.07
CA ASN A 583 -2.47 -0.96 -34.10
C ASN A 583 -1.50 0.06 -33.50
N VAL A 584 -0.51 0.41 -34.32
CA VAL A 584 0.54 1.39 -34.04
C VAL A 584 0.65 2.41 -35.18
N LYS A 585 -0.47 2.66 -35.88
CA LYS A 585 -0.50 3.54 -37.06
C LYS A 585 -0.02 4.93 -36.69
N LYS A 586 0.64 5.60 -37.64
CA LYS A 586 1.08 6.99 -37.43
C LYS A 586 -0.07 7.89 -36.94
N LEU A 587 0.14 8.55 -35.81
CA LEU A 587 -0.83 9.45 -35.21
C LEU A 587 -0.60 10.88 -35.67
N ASN A 588 -1.63 11.48 -36.26
CA ASN A 588 -1.67 12.91 -36.56
C ASN A 588 -2.47 13.62 -35.47
N LYS A 589 -2.01 14.80 -35.04
CA LYS A 589 -2.71 15.66 -34.05
C LYS A 589 -3.03 14.93 -32.74
N LEU A 590 -2.00 14.30 -32.13
CA LEU A 590 -2.11 13.55 -30.87
C LEU A 590 -2.85 14.33 -29.76
N GLY A 591 -2.68 15.65 -29.67
CA GLY A 591 -3.40 16.47 -28.68
C GLY A 591 -4.92 16.37 -28.79
N ILE A 592 -5.46 16.32 -30.01
CA ILE A 592 -6.90 16.15 -30.29
C ILE A 592 -7.37 14.75 -29.90
N LEU A 593 -6.53 13.73 -30.15
CA LEU A 593 -6.83 12.34 -29.80
C LEU A 593 -6.87 12.12 -28.28
N LEU A 594 -5.94 12.74 -27.55
CA LEU A 594 -5.89 12.72 -26.08
C LEU A 594 -7.12 13.39 -25.44
N LEU A 595 -7.62 14.47 -26.05
CA LEU A 595 -8.89 15.08 -25.66
C LEU A 595 -10.10 14.20 -25.99
N GLY A 596 -9.92 13.10 -26.71
CA GLY A 596 -10.86 12.01 -26.97
C GLY A 596 -12.08 12.36 -27.83
N LYS A 597 -12.74 11.32 -28.35
CA LYS A 597 -13.86 11.47 -29.29
C LYS A 597 -15.14 11.98 -28.58
N PRO A 598 -15.82 13.01 -29.11
CA PRO A 598 -17.10 13.47 -28.57
C PRO A 598 -18.24 12.54 -29.04
N LYS A 599 -19.38 12.56 -28.33
CA LYS A 599 -20.56 11.73 -28.69
C LYS A 599 -21.20 12.15 -30.02
N HIS A 600 -21.22 13.46 -30.29
CA HIS A 600 -21.75 14.06 -31.50
C HIS A 600 -20.69 15.00 -32.08
N VAL A 601 -20.53 15.00 -33.40
CA VAL A 601 -19.63 15.88 -34.14
C VAL A 601 -20.47 16.69 -35.13
N PRO A 602 -20.53 18.04 -34.99
CA PRO A 602 -21.16 18.93 -35.94
C PRO A 602 -20.59 18.81 -37.36
N GLU A 603 -21.38 19.17 -38.39
CA GLU A 603 -21.00 19.07 -39.81
C GLU A 603 -19.68 19.79 -40.12
N GLU A 604 -19.45 20.96 -39.53
CA GLU A 604 -18.22 21.77 -39.67
C GLU A 604 -16.94 21.06 -39.18
N TYR A 605 -17.07 20.06 -38.29
CA TYR A 605 -15.97 19.32 -37.70
C TYR A 605 -15.83 17.87 -38.19
N VAL A 606 -16.61 17.48 -39.20
CA VAL A 606 -16.58 16.11 -39.79
C VAL A 606 -15.17 15.73 -40.26
N LYS A 607 -14.35 16.70 -40.71
CA LYS A 607 -12.95 16.48 -41.10
C LYS A 607 -12.06 15.86 -40.01
N TYR A 608 -12.44 15.96 -38.74
CA TYR A 608 -11.70 15.39 -37.61
C TYR A 608 -12.08 13.94 -37.29
N LEU A 609 -13.19 13.42 -37.84
CA LEU A 609 -13.65 12.06 -37.55
C LEU A 609 -12.62 10.99 -37.93
N ASP A 610 -11.89 11.22 -39.04
CA ASP A 610 -10.89 10.29 -39.55
C ASP A 610 -9.73 10.05 -38.59
N LEU A 611 -9.41 11.03 -37.73
CA LEU A 611 -8.37 10.89 -36.71
C LEU A 611 -8.70 9.75 -35.73
N TYR A 612 -9.97 9.54 -35.41
CA TYR A 612 -10.40 8.60 -34.38
C TYR A 612 -10.60 7.17 -34.88
N ASN A 613 -10.50 6.91 -36.19
CA ASN A 613 -10.80 5.61 -36.80
C ASN A 613 -10.03 4.44 -36.15
N TYR A 614 -8.79 4.69 -35.69
CA TYR A 614 -7.94 3.66 -35.09
C TYR A 614 -7.61 3.89 -33.61
N TRP A 615 -8.03 5.03 -33.04
CA TRP A 615 -7.59 5.51 -31.72
C TRP A 615 -7.94 4.59 -30.56
N ASN A 616 -9.17 4.04 -30.55
CA ASN A 616 -9.64 3.21 -29.42
C ASN A 616 -8.79 1.94 -29.22
N ASN A 617 -8.19 1.42 -30.28
CA ASN A 617 -7.33 0.23 -30.26
C ASN A 617 -5.86 0.56 -30.56
N HIS A 618 -5.49 1.84 -30.58
CA HIS A 618 -4.11 2.25 -30.74
C HIS A 618 -3.33 1.95 -29.47
N LEU A 619 -2.13 1.35 -29.59
CA LEU A 619 -1.32 0.94 -28.44
C LEU A 619 -1.00 2.11 -27.50
N TYR A 620 -0.67 3.28 -28.05
CA TYR A 620 -0.48 4.52 -27.28
C TYR A 620 -1.67 4.83 -26.36
N ASN A 621 -2.89 4.76 -26.88
CA ASN A 621 -4.09 5.05 -26.10
C ASN A 621 -4.29 4.02 -24.97
N LYS A 622 -4.03 2.73 -25.25
CA LYS A 622 -4.12 1.67 -24.22
C LYS A 622 -3.12 1.91 -23.08
N VAL A 623 -1.87 2.23 -23.40
CA VAL A 623 -0.82 2.51 -22.40
C VAL A 623 -1.12 3.80 -21.64
N ASN A 624 -1.45 4.89 -22.35
CA ASN A 624 -1.81 6.17 -21.75
C ASN A 624 -3.03 6.09 -20.82
N GLY A 625 -3.94 5.15 -21.06
CA GLY A 625 -5.16 4.97 -20.26
C GLY A 625 -4.88 4.66 -18.79
N PHE A 626 -3.88 3.82 -18.49
CA PHE A 626 -3.54 3.42 -17.12
C PHE A 626 -2.32 4.14 -16.54
N VAL A 627 -1.48 4.77 -17.36
CA VAL A 627 -0.35 5.58 -16.88
C VAL A 627 -0.86 6.95 -16.41
N GLY A 628 -0.63 7.25 -15.13
CA GLY A 628 -1.07 8.46 -14.46
C GLY A 628 0.05 9.46 -14.26
N VAL A 629 0.93 9.16 -13.30
CA VAL A 629 2.08 10.01 -12.94
C VAL A 629 3.37 9.22 -13.09
N ILE A 630 4.26 9.69 -13.95
CA ILE A 630 5.53 9.02 -14.23
C ILE A 630 6.62 9.57 -13.31
N GLN A 631 7.51 8.70 -12.84
CA GLN A 631 8.69 9.10 -12.08
C GLN A 631 9.66 9.89 -12.97
N LYS A 632 10.26 10.99 -12.48
CA LYS A 632 11.06 11.94 -13.30
C LYS A 632 12.23 11.29 -14.05
N ASP A 633 12.80 10.25 -13.48
CA ASP A 633 13.94 9.45 -13.95
C ASP A 633 13.51 8.23 -14.78
N ILE A 634 12.25 8.14 -15.22
CA ILE A 634 11.74 7.06 -16.08
C ILE A 634 11.02 7.65 -17.30
N ASP A 635 11.31 7.13 -18.48
CA ASP A 635 10.54 7.36 -19.71
C ASP A 635 9.66 6.16 -20.03
N VAL A 636 8.44 6.46 -20.46
CA VAL A 636 7.51 5.47 -21.01
C VAL A 636 7.25 5.83 -22.46
N LEU A 637 7.60 4.92 -23.36
CA LEU A 637 7.61 5.12 -24.80
C LEU A 637 6.69 4.12 -25.48
N VAL A 638 6.06 4.54 -26.57
CA VAL A 638 5.34 3.66 -27.48
C VAL A 638 5.92 3.84 -28.87
N ASN A 639 6.49 2.77 -29.40
CA ASN A 639 7.00 2.72 -30.75
C ASN A 639 5.83 2.59 -31.74
N ILE A 640 5.75 3.55 -32.66
CA ILE A 640 4.72 3.58 -33.71
C ILE A 640 5.31 3.18 -35.07
N GLU A 641 4.45 3.13 -36.08
CA GLU A 641 4.84 2.95 -37.48
C GLU A 641 6.00 3.91 -37.85
N ASP A 642 6.93 3.43 -38.67
CA ASP A 642 8.21 4.10 -39.02
C ASP A 642 9.25 4.19 -37.89
N ASP A 643 9.16 3.35 -36.84
CA ASP A 643 10.10 3.30 -35.71
C ASP A 643 10.18 4.62 -34.90
N THR A 644 9.12 5.43 -34.99
CA THR A 644 9.02 6.68 -34.25
C THR A 644 8.58 6.39 -32.81
N LYS A 645 9.31 6.91 -31.82
CA LYS A 645 8.99 6.70 -30.40
C LYS A 645 8.19 7.87 -29.84
N LEU A 646 6.92 7.62 -29.52
CA LEU A 646 6.06 8.59 -28.84
C LEU A 646 6.16 8.43 -27.33
N LYS A 647 6.36 9.54 -26.61
CA LYS A 647 6.42 9.56 -25.15
C LYS A 647 5.03 9.65 -24.53
N ILE A 648 4.80 8.89 -23.46
CA ILE A 648 3.64 9.05 -22.58
C ILE A 648 3.98 10.12 -21.55
N GLU A 649 3.08 11.08 -21.36
CA GLU A 649 3.27 12.21 -20.45
C GLU A 649 2.54 12.01 -19.12
N SER A 650 3.05 12.66 -18.06
CA SER A 650 2.36 12.65 -16.77
C SER A 650 1.08 13.50 -16.84
N LYS A 651 0.02 13.03 -16.18
CA LYS A 651 -1.24 13.76 -16.04
C LYS A 651 -1.18 14.77 -14.88
N PRO A 652 -1.89 15.91 -14.96
CA PRO A 652 -2.68 16.39 -16.10
C PRO A 652 -1.81 16.79 -17.31
N ILE A 653 -2.31 16.55 -18.54
CA ILE A 653 -1.64 16.99 -19.78
C ILE A 653 -2.35 18.23 -20.32
N ILE A 654 -1.60 19.31 -20.53
CA ILE A 654 -2.12 20.55 -21.12
C ILE A 654 -1.96 20.48 -22.63
N ILE A 655 -3.03 20.82 -23.37
CA ILE A 655 -2.99 20.86 -24.83
C ILE A 655 -2.78 22.31 -25.30
N GLU A 656 -1.63 22.58 -25.89
CA GLU A 656 -1.27 23.91 -26.40
C GLU A 656 -1.10 23.88 -27.92
N GLU A 657 -1.12 25.07 -28.53
CA GLU A 657 -0.74 25.26 -29.93
C GLU A 657 0.73 24.83 -30.15
N ASP A 658 1.01 24.23 -31.30
CA ASP A 658 2.32 23.70 -31.70
C ASP A 658 2.88 22.53 -30.85
N LYS A 659 2.12 22.07 -29.84
CA LYS A 659 2.41 20.84 -29.10
C LYS A 659 1.52 19.70 -29.58
N TYR A 660 2.04 18.47 -29.51
CA TYR A 660 1.29 17.24 -29.85
C TYR A 660 0.64 17.26 -31.25
N GLY A 661 1.23 17.98 -32.20
CA GLY A 661 0.76 18.09 -33.59
C GLY A 661 -0.50 18.94 -33.79
N VAL A 662 -0.83 19.82 -32.84
CA VAL A 662 -1.95 20.78 -32.93
C VAL A 662 -1.49 22.07 -33.62
N CYS A 663 -2.30 22.64 -34.51
CA CYS A 663 -2.04 23.95 -35.13
C CYS A 663 -3.21 24.94 -34.92
N SER A 664 -3.03 26.21 -35.31
CA SER A 664 -4.02 27.29 -35.11
C SER A 664 -5.43 26.95 -35.65
N GLN A 665 -5.51 26.22 -36.77
CA GLN A 665 -6.78 25.82 -37.39
C GLN A 665 -7.58 24.79 -36.57
N ASP A 666 -6.95 24.18 -35.55
CA ASP A 666 -7.58 23.18 -34.69
C ASP A 666 -8.18 23.75 -33.41
N LEU A 667 -7.86 25.01 -33.08
CA LEU A 667 -8.20 25.59 -31.78
C LEU A 667 -9.72 25.71 -31.56
N GLU A 668 -10.49 25.99 -32.62
CA GLU A 668 -11.96 25.99 -32.55
C GLU A 668 -12.52 24.60 -32.22
N TYR A 669 -11.98 23.55 -32.84
CA TYR A 669 -12.39 22.18 -32.56
C TYR A 669 -11.96 21.74 -31.15
N ILE A 670 -10.78 22.16 -30.67
CA ILE A 670 -10.34 21.92 -29.29
C ILE A 670 -11.28 22.60 -28.29
N HIS A 671 -11.71 23.84 -28.57
CA HIS A 671 -12.70 24.52 -27.76
C HIS A 671 -14.02 23.75 -27.73
N PHE A 672 -14.52 23.30 -28.90
CA PHE A 672 -15.69 22.43 -28.98
C PHE A 672 -15.53 21.15 -28.14
N LEU A 673 -14.39 20.47 -28.22
CA LEU A 673 -14.12 19.26 -27.43
C LEU A 673 -14.13 19.55 -25.92
N ASN A 674 -13.46 20.62 -25.49
CA ASN A 674 -13.42 21.04 -24.08
C ASN A 674 -14.82 21.40 -23.56
N ASN A 675 -15.69 21.94 -24.43
CA ASN A 675 -17.06 22.32 -24.11
C ASN A 675 -18.01 21.10 -24.07
N SER A 676 -17.88 20.17 -25.04
CA SER A 676 -18.79 19.03 -25.24
C SER A 676 -18.85 18.02 -24.09
N ARG A 677 -17.87 18.05 -23.19
CA ARG A 677 -17.72 17.13 -22.05
C ARG A 677 -18.20 17.72 -20.73
N ARG A 678 -18.65 18.97 -20.74
CA ARG A 678 -19.09 19.70 -19.55
C ARG A 678 -20.60 19.73 -19.49
N ILE A 679 -21.11 19.74 -18.27
CA ILE A 679 -22.54 19.97 -17.99
C ILE A 679 -22.90 21.42 -18.36
N TYR A 680 -21.95 22.34 -18.19
CA TYR A 680 -22.11 23.77 -18.45
C TYR A 680 -21.26 24.22 -19.62
N GLN A 681 -21.81 25.08 -20.47
CA GLN A 681 -21.07 25.64 -21.60
C GLN A 681 -19.99 26.61 -21.13
N LEU A 682 -18.81 26.52 -21.73
CA LEU A 682 -17.72 27.48 -21.53
C LEU A 682 -18.14 28.85 -22.07
N LYS A 683 -17.92 29.89 -21.26
CA LYS A 683 -18.27 31.26 -21.61
C LYS A 683 -17.30 31.89 -22.62
N TYR A 684 -16.04 31.50 -22.60
CA TYR A 684 -14.98 32.10 -23.41
C TYR A 684 -14.30 31.04 -24.28
N ALA A 685 -13.93 31.41 -25.51
CA ALA A 685 -13.21 30.52 -26.39
C ALA A 685 -11.74 30.41 -25.99
N PHE A 686 -11.14 29.23 -26.11
CA PHE A 686 -9.71 29.06 -25.78
C PHE A 686 -8.80 29.96 -26.63
N THR A 687 -9.18 30.16 -27.90
CA THR A 687 -8.50 31.07 -28.84
C THR A 687 -8.44 32.52 -28.37
N GLU A 688 -9.46 32.99 -27.65
CA GLU A 688 -9.56 34.37 -27.16
C GLU A 688 -8.67 34.61 -25.95
N ILE A 689 -8.40 33.55 -25.18
CA ILE A 689 -7.84 33.69 -23.82
C ILE A 689 -6.42 33.14 -23.69
N LYS A 690 -5.94 32.32 -24.63
CA LYS A 690 -4.65 31.61 -24.52
C LYS A 690 -3.47 32.55 -24.25
N ASP A 691 -3.46 33.73 -24.88
CA ASP A 691 -2.36 34.69 -24.77
C ASP A 691 -2.49 35.57 -23.52
N LEU A 692 -3.69 35.61 -22.93
CA LEU A 692 -4.06 36.40 -21.77
C LEU A 692 -3.75 35.72 -20.45
N LEU A 693 -3.48 34.41 -20.45
CA LEU A 693 -3.23 33.62 -19.24
C LEU A 693 -1.78 33.10 -19.20
N GLU A 694 -1.26 32.96 -18.00
CA GLU A 694 -0.03 32.23 -17.68
C GLU A 694 -0.38 30.96 -16.91
N LEU A 695 0.27 29.85 -17.23
CA LEU A 695 -0.04 28.54 -16.66
C LEU A 695 1.13 27.99 -15.84
N TYR A 696 0.82 27.58 -14.62
CA TYR A 696 1.77 27.00 -13.67
C TYR A 696 1.40 25.54 -13.40
N GLU A 697 2.42 24.67 -13.36
CA GLU A 697 2.28 23.29 -12.89
C GLU A 697 2.64 23.22 -11.41
N ILE A 698 1.78 22.60 -10.61
CA ILE A 698 2.01 22.37 -9.18
C ILE A 698 2.21 20.87 -8.98
N ASP A 699 3.37 20.49 -8.44
CA ASP A 699 3.74 19.10 -8.10
C ASP A 699 4.27 19.05 -6.66
N ILE A 700 3.39 18.70 -5.72
CA ILE A 700 3.69 18.71 -4.29
C ILE A 700 3.77 17.27 -3.80
N ILE A 701 4.77 16.99 -2.97
CA ILE A 701 4.96 15.69 -2.32
C ILE A 701 5.01 15.91 -0.82
N HIS A 702 4.14 15.22 -0.09
CA HIS A 702 4.13 15.20 1.37
C HIS A 702 3.93 13.77 1.86
N LYS A 703 4.89 13.27 2.67
CA LYS A 703 4.95 11.87 3.12
C LYS A 703 4.80 10.90 1.92
N SER A 704 3.80 10.01 1.95
CA SER A 704 3.51 9.03 0.90
C SER A 704 2.57 9.54 -0.20
N VAL A 705 2.19 10.82 -0.21
CA VAL A 705 1.20 11.36 -1.15
C VAL A 705 1.82 12.44 -2.02
N GLN A 706 1.61 12.34 -3.33
CA GLN A 706 1.93 13.36 -4.31
C GLN A 706 0.63 13.93 -4.89
N TYR A 707 0.57 15.24 -5.08
CA TYR A 707 -0.53 15.89 -5.79
C TYR A 707 -0.02 16.71 -6.95
N LYS A 708 -0.57 16.45 -8.13
CA LYS A 708 -0.29 17.19 -9.36
C LYS A 708 -1.52 17.93 -9.86
N THR A 709 -1.40 19.23 -10.09
CA THR A 709 -2.47 20.04 -10.68
C THR A 709 -1.90 21.17 -11.54
N THR A 710 -2.77 21.87 -12.25
CA THR A 710 -2.42 23.08 -13.01
C THR A 710 -3.09 24.28 -12.39
N PHE A 711 -2.44 25.45 -12.47
CA PHE A 711 -2.92 26.70 -11.90
C PHE A 711 -2.68 27.84 -12.88
N ALA A 712 -3.74 28.48 -13.34
CA ALA A 712 -3.67 29.53 -14.35
C ALA A 712 -3.97 30.90 -13.74
N LEU A 713 -3.23 31.93 -14.14
CA LEU A 713 -3.37 33.31 -13.67
C LEU A 713 -3.37 34.29 -14.85
N PRO A 714 -4.05 35.44 -14.76
CA PRO A 714 -4.19 36.39 -15.85
C PRO A 714 -2.99 37.34 -15.96
N LYS A 715 -2.49 37.54 -17.19
CA LYS A 715 -1.52 38.59 -17.52
C LYS A 715 -2.18 39.98 -17.48
N SER A 716 -1.38 41.04 -17.63
CA SER A 716 -1.89 42.42 -17.63
C SER A 716 -2.79 42.71 -18.86
N GLY A 717 -3.87 43.47 -18.64
CA GLY A 717 -4.78 43.92 -19.71
C GLY A 717 -6.05 43.08 -19.90
N LEU A 718 -6.56 42.42 -18.86
CA LEU A 718 -7.68 41.48 -18.92
C LEU A 718 -9.08 42.15 -18.84
N ALA A 719 -9.19 43.41 -19.26
CA ALA A 719 -10.40 44.21 -19.05
C ALA A 719 -11.63 43.59 -19.73
N GLY A 720 -12.62 43.13 -18.94
CA GLY A 720 -13.92 42.66 -19.44
C GLY A 720 -14.22 41.16 -19.24
N TYR A 721 -13.28 40.39 -18.69
CA TYR A 721 -13.46 38.96 -18.40
C TYR A 721 -13.80 38.71 -16.92
N ASP A 722 -14.45 37.57 -16.63
CA ASP A 722 -14.75 37.07 -15.28
C ASP A 722 -14.03 35.74 -14.99
N SER A 723 -14.27 35.14 -13.81
CA SER A 723 -13.55 33.93 -13.36
C SER A 723 -13.73 32.72 -14.28
N ASN A 724 -14.74 32.72 -15.17
CA ASN A 724 -14.96 31.64 -16.12
C ASN A 724 -13.82 31.48 -17.15
N ILE A 725 -12.96 32.50 -17.29
CA ILE A 725 -11.82 32.46 -18.20
C ILE A 725 -10.86 31.30 -17.87
N PHE A 726 -10.59 31.04 -16.59
CA PHE A 726 -9.62 30.04 -16.15
C PHE A 726 -10.08 28.59 -16.42
N TYR A 727 -11.39 28.37 -16.52
CA TYR A 727 -11.96 27.05 -16.79
C TYR A 727 -11.87 26.65 -18.26
N SER A 728 -11.53 27.55 -19.17
CA SER A 728 -11.56 27.30 -20.62
C SER A 728 -10.26 26.69 -21.17
N ILE A 729 -9.26 26.46 -20.32
CA ILE A 729 -7.99 25.79 -20.67
C ILE A 729 -8.25 24.29 -20.97
N PRO A 730 -7.84 23.77 -22.14
CA PRO A 730 -8.02 22.37 -22.50
C PRO A 730 -6.97 21.49 -21.77
N LYS A 731 -7.46 20.62 -20.89
CA LYS A 731 -6.63 19.65 -20.14
C LYS A 731 -7.15 18.21 -20.31
N VAL A 732 -6.23 17.25 -20.36
CA VAL A 732 -6.51 15.81 -20.43
C VAL A 732 -6.30 15.19 -19.06
N ASP A 733 -7.27 14.38 -18.63
CA ASP A 733 -7.25 13.59 -17.39
C ASP A 733 -6.78 14.37 -16.13
N GLY A 734 -7.29 15.61 -15.98
CA GLY A 734 -6.99 16.45 -14.82
C GLY A 734 -7.81 16.15 -13.57
N ARG A 735 -8.24 14.88 -13.42
CA ARG A 735 -9.05 14.35 -12.31
C ARG A 735 -8.68 12.89 -12.09
N GLY A 736 -8.39 12.50 -10.86
CA GLY A 736 -8.27 11.09 -10.50
C GLY A 736 -7.33 10.79 -9.35
N VAL A 737 -7.31 9.50 -9.00
CA VAL A 737 -6.41 8.92 -8.01
C VAL A 737 -5.51 7.91 -8.69
N CYS A 738 -4.23 7.95 -8.34
CA CYS A 738 -3.20 7.03 -8.76
C CYS A 738 -2.57 6.32 -7.56
N ILE A 739 -2.10 5.11 -7.78
CA ILE A 739 -1.20 4.41 -6.86
C ILE A 739 0.08 4.06 -7.61
N ASP A 740 1.20 4.56 -7.09
CA ASP A 740 2.54 4.49 -7.67
C ASP A 740 2.56 4.88 -9.16
N GLY A 741 1.79 5.91 -9.51
CA GLY A 741 1.72 6.44 -10.86
C GLY A 741 0.71 5.77 -11.77
N ILE A 742 -0.06 4.79 -11.29
CA ILE A 742 -1.05 4.06 -12.10
C ILE A 742 -2.46 4.50 -11.71
N VAL A 743 -3.26 4.84 -12.71
CA VAL A 743 -4.63 5.36 -12.54
C VAL A 743 -5.57 4.29 -11.99
N ILE A 744 -6.39 4.65 -11.01
CA ILE A 744 -7.46 3.81 -10.45
C ILE A 744 -8.81 4.34 -10.94
N SER A 745 -9.33 3.72 -12.01
CA SER A 745 -10.63 3.97 -12.67
C SER A 745 -10.99 5.42 -13.05
N ASN A 746 -11.25 5.65 -14.35
CA ASN A 746 -11.60 6.95 -14.94
C ASN A 746 -13.07 7.37 -14.83
N SER A 747 -13.89 6.74 -13.97
CA SER A 747 -15.33 7.03 -13.90
C SER A 747 -15.83 6.97 -12.47
N ASN A 748 -15.80 8.14 -11.81
CA ASN A 748 -16.15 8.42 -10.42
C ASN A 748 -15.39 7.56 -9.39
N PRO A 749 -14.53 8.16 -8.54
CA PRO A 749 -13.95 7.43 -7.43
C PRO A 749 -15.10 6.86 -6.60
N VAL A 750 -15.21 5.53 -6.60
CA VAL A 750 -16.12 4.77 -5.77
C VAL A 750 -16.01 5.31 -4.35
N SER A 751 -17.05 5.98 -3.87
CA SER A 751 -17.31 6.29 -2.46
C SER A 751 -16.08 6.63 -1.62
N ILE A 752 -15.20 7.54 -2.05
CA ILE A 752 -14.25 8.13 -1.10
C ILE A 752 -15.09 9.04 -0.21
N SER A 753 -15.52 8.50 0.93
CA SER A 753 -16.26 9.21 1.98
C SER A 753 -15.49 10.37 2.59
N HIS A 754 -14.22 10.53 2.19
CA HIS A 754 -13.24 11.44 2.74
C HIS A 754 -13.13 12.71 1.90
N TYR A 755 -13.20 13.84 2.60
CA TYR A 755 -13.57 15.12 2.03
C TYR A 755 -12.45 15.78 1.19
N TYR A 756 -11.22 15.84 1.70
CA TYR A 756 -10.10 16.47 1.02
C TYR A 756 -9.60 15.62 -0.14
N THR A 757 -9.54 14.31 0.04
CA THR A 757 -9.16 13.37 -1.02
C THR A 757 -10.11 13.46 -2.20
N ASN A 758 -11.42 13.50 -1.93
CA ASN A 758 -12.42 13.73 -2.97
C ASN A 758 -12.22 15.09 -3.66
N ALA A 759 -12.03 16.18 -2.90
CA ALA A 759 -11.84 17.51 -3.49
C ALA A 759 -10.60 17.61 -4.40
N LEU A 760 -9.42 17.17 -3.92
CA LEU A 760 -8.20 17.23 -4.71
C LEU A 760 -8.26 16.34 -5.96
N SER A 761 -8.85 15.15 -5.87
CA SER A 761 -9.01 14.27 -7.04
C SER A 761 -9.95 14.84 -8.11
N HIS A 762 -10.78 15.84 -7.79
CA HIS A 762 -11.63 16.54 -8.77
C HIS A 762 -10.91 17.67 -9.52
N ASP A 763 -9.78 18.17 -9.02
CA ASP A 763 -9.04 19.29 -9.60
C ASP A 763 -7.58 18.97 -9.94
N GLY A 764 -7.16 17.74 -9.72
CA GLY A 764 -5.84 17.26 -10.09
C GLY A 764 -5.72 15.74 -9.98
N VAL A 765 -4.48 15.29 -9.93
CA VAL A 765 -4.10 13.88 -9.81
C VAL A 765 -3.45 13.67 -8.45
N LEU A 766 -4.15 12.96 -7.56
CA LEU A 766 -3.57 12.46 -6.32
C LEU A 766 -2.86 11.13 -6.60
N ASN A 767 -1.65 10.97 -6.08
CA ASN A 767 -0.84 9.78 -6.30
C ASN A 767 -0.24 9.29 -4.97
N PHE A 768 -0.74 8.16 -4.46
CA PHE A 768 -0.21 7.52 -3.26
C PHE A 768 0.99 6.63 -3.65
N LYS A 769 2.09 6.70 -2.90
CA LYS A 769 3.35 6.02 -3.20
C LYS A 769 3.93 5.31 -1.98
N GLY A 770 4.69 4.24 -2.23
CA GLY A 770 5.46 3.57 -1.19
C GLY A 770 4.63 2.60 -0.34
N GLU A 771 5.05 2.37 0.91
CA GLU A 771 4.45 1.36 1.79
C GLU A 771 3.08 1.79 2.35
N ASN A 772 2.89 3.08 2.64
CA ASN A 772 1.64 3.62 3.18
C ASN A 772 0.70 4.11 2.04
N ARG A 773 -0.02 3.16 1.43
CA ARG A 773 -0.94 3.37 0.31
C ARG A 773 -2.28 2.61 0.52
N PRO A 774 -3.40 3.10 -0.04
CA PRO A 774 -4.69 2.42 0.06
C PRO A 774 -4.66 0.99 -0.51
N GLN A 775 -5.48 0.09 0.05
CA GLN A 775 -5.58 -1.29 -0.42
C GLN A 775 -6.45 -1.34 -1.68
N LEU A 776 -5.96 -2.00 -2.73
CA LEU A 776 -6.66 -2.13 -4.01
C LEU A 776 -7.33 -3.48 -4.21
N SER A 777 -8.34 -3.49 -5.08
CA SER A 777 -8.85 -4.71 -5.71
C SER A 777 -7.78 -5.40 -6.54
N VAL A 778 -7.93 -6.71 -6.77
CA VAL A 778 -6.99 -7.51 -7.57
C VAL A 778 -6.90 -6.97 -9.00
N ASP A 779 -8.04 -6.54 -9.57
CA ASP A 779 -8.10 -5.90 -10.90
C ASP A 779 -7.54 -4.45 -10.91
N ARG A 780 -7.20 -3.92 -9.72
CA ARG A 780 -6.67 -2.57 -9.45
C ARG A 780 -7.54 -1.43 -9.98
N THR A 781 -8.84 -1.69 -10.12
CA THR A 781 -9.81 -0.68 -10.58
C THR A 781 -10.49 0.04 -9.42
N SER A 782 -10.37 -0.43 -8.18
CA SER A 782 -11.04 0.15 -7.03
C SER A 782 -10.20 0.07 -5.75
N ILE A 783 -10.46 1.00 -4.83
CA ILE A 783 -9.92 0.97 -3.47
C ILE A 783 -10.87 0.14 -2.60
N ILE A 784 -10.34 -0.89 -1.95
CA ILE A 784 -11.09 -1.76 -1.02
C ILE A 784 -11.05 -1.19 0.39
N ASN A 785 -9.91 -0.64 0.80
CA ASN A 785 -9.73 -0.09 2.14
C ASN A 785 -8.94 1.22 2.09
N TYR A 786 -9.43 2.23 2.81
CA TYR A 786 -8.86 3.58 2.92
C TYR A 786 -8.87 4.01 4.40
N ASP A 787 -7.72 3.94 5.05
CA ASP A 787 -7.58 4.31 6.47
C ASP A 787 -7.66 5.84 6.66
N ASN A 788 -8.14 6.29 7.83
CA ASN A 788 -8.22 7.70 8.21
C ASN A 788 -6.86 8.40 8.24
N GLU A 789 -5.76 7.67 8.52
CA GLU A 789 -4.40 8.22 8.46
C GLU A 789 -4.08 8.82 7.07
N HIS A 790 -4.59 8.20 5.99
CA HIS A 790 -4.39 8.73 4.64
C HIS A 790 -5.09 10.08 4.46
N GLU A 791 -6.29 10.26 5.01
CA GLU A 791 -7.01 11.54 4.94
C GLU A 791 -6.32 12.63 5.76
N GLU A 792 -5.69 12.28 6.90
CA GLU A 792 -4.88 13.22 7.67
C GLU A 792 -3.67 13.71 6.86
N VAL A 793 -2.94 12.80 6.20
CA VAL A 793 -1.82 13.17 5.32
C VAL A 793 -2.29 14.05 4.14
N VAL A 794 -3.44 13.74 3.55
CA VAL A 794 -4.02 14.55 2.47
C VAL A 794 -4.43 15.94 3.00
N SER A 795 -5.02 16.03 4.18
CA SER A 795 -5.35 17.31 4.82
C SER A 795 -4.11 18.16 5.09
N GLU A 796 -3.00 17.56 5.52
CA GLU A 796 -1.71 18.26 5.65
C GLU A 796 -1.20 18.74 4.29
N LEU A 797 -1.29 17.90 3.24
CA LEU A 797 -0.90 18.25 1.88
C LEU A 797 -1.69 19.43 1.30
N VAL A 798 -2.97 19.59 1.66
CA VAL A 798 -3.77 20.78 1.29
C VAL A 798 -3.11 22.06 1.80
N LEU A 799 -2.55 22.08 3.02
CA LEU A 799 -1.85 23.27 3.53
C LEU A 799 -0.61 23.62 2.70
N PHE A 800 0.14 22.62 2.25
CA PHE A 800 1.28 22.84 1.35
C PHE A 800 0.82 23.38 0.00
N LEU A 801 -0.30 22.87 -0.54
CA LEU A 801 -0.91 23.37 -1.77
C LEU A 801 -1.30 24.84 -1.67
N LEU A 802 -1.97 25.23 -0.58
CA LEU A 802 -2.36 26.63 -0.36
C LEU A 802 -1.15 27.56 -0.34
N LYS A 803 -0.08 27.18 0.36
CA LYS A 803 1.17 27.96 0.43
C LYS A 803 1.82 28.10 -0.94
N GLU A 804 1.90 27.02 -1.71
CA GLU A 804 2.48 27.04 -3.05
C GLU A 804 1.67 27.92 -4.01
N MET A 805 0.33 27.81 -3.99
CA MET A 805 -0.55 28.65 -4.80
C MET A 805 -0.40 30.14 -4.46
N ILE A 806 -0.31 30.50 -3.19
CA ILE A 806 -0.09 31.89 -2.77
C ILE A 806 1.27 32.39 -3.24
N SER A 807 2.33 31.60 -3.06
CA SER A 807 3.68 31.92 -3.50
C SER A 807 3.74 32.20 -5.01
N ILE A 808 3.15 31.31 -5.82
CA ILE A 808 3.02 31.49 -7.27
C ILE A 808 2.27 32.77 -7.60
N THR A 809 1.16 33.03 -6.91
CA THR A 809 0.32 34.21 -7.14
C THR A 809 1.07 35.51 -6.87
N GLN A 810 1.81 35.60 -5.77
CA GLN A 810 2.59 36.80 -5.44
C GLN A 810 3.69 37.06 -6.47
N LYS A 811 4.42 36.00 -6.84
CA LYS A 811 5.42 36.08 -7.90
C LYS A 811 4.80 36.55 -9.21
N HIS A 812 3.65 35.99 -9.58
CA HIS A 812 2.92 36.36 -10.78
C HIS A 812 2.48 37.84 -10.79
N ILE A 813 1.89 38.33 -9.68
CA ILE A 813 1.49 39.74 -9.54
C ILE A 813 2.70 40.67 -9.73
N SER A 814 3.87 40.29 -9.19
CA SER A 814 5.13 41.02 -9.37
C SER A 814 5.63 40.96 -10.81
N ASP A 815 5.72 39.77 -11.40
CA ASP A 815 6.27 39.52 -12.75
C ASP A 815 5.46 40.26 -13.83
N TYR A 816 4.13 40.28 -13.69
CA TYR A 816 3.21 40.95 -14.61
C TYR A 816 2.81 42.38 -14.22
N LYS A 817 3.36 42.90 -13.11
CA LYS A 817 3.11 44.26 -12.59
C LYS A 817 1.62 44.58 -12.45
N ILE A 818 0.87 43.64 -11.88
CA ILE A 818 -0.58 43.80 -11.67
C ILE A 818 -0.81 44.78 -10.53
N GLU A 819 -1.55 45.87 -10.80
CA GLU A 819 -1.83 46.89 -9.79
C GLU A 819 -2.79 46.38 -8.70
N VAL A 820 -2.53 46.73 -7.44
CA VAL A 820 -3.40 46.37 -6.31
C VAL A 820 -4.79 46.98 -6.50
N ASN A 821 -5.84 46.20 -6.22
CA ASN A 821 -7.25 46.56 -6.44
C ASN A 821 -7.68 46.76 -7.91
N SER A 822 -6.81 46.48 -8.89
CA SER A 822 -7.22 46.38 -10.30
C SER A 822 -8.27 45.28 -10.50
N LYS A 823 -8.93 45.26 -11.67
CA LYS A 823 -9.90 44.19 -12.00
C LYS A 823 -9.21 42.83 -12.04
N GLU A 824 -8.01 42.78 -12.60
CA GLU A 824 -7.14 41.61 -12.69
C GLU A 824 -6.76 41.10 -11.30
N PHE A 825 -6.34 41.99 -10.40
CA PHE A 825 -6.01 41.65 -9.03
C PHE A 825 -7.20 41.02 -8.31
N ASN A 826 -8.39 41.63 -8.40
CA ASN A 826 -9.59 41.07 -7.76
C ASN A 826 -9.97 39.70 -8.37
N LEU A 827 -9.87 39.58 -9.69
CA LEU A 827 -10.19 38.36 -10.42
C LEU A 827 -9.28 37.18 -10.05
N ILE A 828 -7.98 37.43 -9.85
CA ILE A 828 -7.02 36.44 -9.36
C ILE A 828 -7.51 35.83 -8.05
N TRP A 829 -7.86 36.71 -7.11
CA TRP A 829 -8.29 36.28 -5.78
C TRP A 829 -9.64 35.59 -5.83
N ASP A 830 -10.62 36.13 -6.57
CA ASP A 830 -11.92 35.48 -6.80
C ASP A 830 -11.74 34.03 -7.28
N PHE A 831 -10.87 33.82 -8.28
CA PHE A 831 -10.58 32.49 -8.81
C PHE A 831 -9.89 31.57 -7.79
N ILE A 832 -8.93 32.08 -7.03
CA ILE A 832 -8.26 31.30 -5.98
C ILE A 832 -9.28 30.82 -4.96
N PHE A 833 -10.15 31.72 -4.47
CA PHE A 833 -11.19 31.40 -3.49
C PHE A 833 -12.21 30.41 -4.04
N GLU A 834 -12.62 30.56 -5.30
CA GLU A 834 -13.49 29.60 -5.96
C GLU A 834 -12.85 28.21 -6.04
N LYS A 835 -11.57 28.16 -6.43
CA LYS A 835 -10.81 26.91 -6.60
C LYS A 835 -10.50 26.18 -5.29
N ILE A 836 -10.29 26.90 -4.20
CA ILE A 836 -9.99 26.32 -2.88
C ILE A 836 -11.21 26.26 -1.96
N GLY A 837 -12.43 26.43 -2.49
CA GLY A 837 -13.67 26.44 -1.72
C GLY A 837 -13.87 25.25 -0.78
N TYR A 838 -13.16 24.14 -1.03
CA TYR A 838 -13.17 22.98 -0.13
C TYR A 838 -12.28 23.17 1.11
N ALA A 839 -11.32 24.08 1.12
CA ALA A 839 -10.34 24.32 2.17
C ALA A 839 -10.43 25.72 2.80
N ASP A 840 -11.58 26.39 2.69
CA ASP A 840 -11.78 27.78 3.13
C ASP A 840 -11.28 28.07 4.54
N THR A 841 -11.60 27.21 5.51
CA THR A 841 -11.21 27.39 6.91
C THR A 841 -9.69 27.35 7.09
N LEU A 842 -9.02 26.45 6.38
CA LEU A 842 -7.56 26.34 6.40
C LEU A 842 -6.93 27.56 5.72
N PHE A 843 -7.52 28.03 4.63
CA PHE A 843 -7.03 29.19 3.90
C PHE A 843 -7.19 30.50 4.68
N VAL A 844 -8.37 30.76 5.24
CA VAL A 844 -8.62 31.95 6.07
C VAL A 844 -7.71 31.96 7.30
N ASN A 845 -7.52 30.81 7.96
CA ASN A 845 -6.54 30.69 9.03
C ASN A 845 -5.14 31.11 8.55
N GLU A 846 -4.67 30.60 7.42
CA GLU A 846 -3.34 30.93 6.89
C GLU A 846 -3.22 32.44 6.56
N LEU A 847 -4.24 33.05 5.95
CA LEU A 847 -4.25 34.50 5.68
C LEU A 847 -4.18 35.34 6.97
N SER A 848 -4.76 34.84 8.06
CA SER A 848 -4.83 35.56 9.34
C SER A 848 -3.46 35.70 10.01
N TYR A 849 -2.59 34.71 9.85
CA TYR A 849 -1.28 34.67 10.55
C TYR A 849 -0.10 35.07 9.67
N THR A 850 -0.30 35.24 8.36
CA THR A 850 0.77 35.53 7.40
C THR A 850 0.68 36.96 6.88
N GLU A 851 1.67 37.38 6.09
CA GLU A 851 1.59 38.66 5.37
C GLU A 851 0.59 38.62 4.20
N TYR A 852 0.11 37.42 3.84
CA TYR A 852 -0.83 37.20 2.75
C TYR A 852 -2.19 37.84 2.99
N GLY A 853 -2.62 38.00 4.25
CA GLY A 853 -3.87 38.69 4.58
C GLY A 853 -3.81 40.21 4.48
N ASN A 854 -2.66 40.82 4.13
CA ASN A 854 -2.51 42.28 3.97
C ASN A 854 -3.12 42.83 2.67
N ILE A 855 -4.33 42.37 2.32
CA ILE A 855 -5.06 42.73 1.10
C ILE A 855 -6.31 43.51 1.47
N LEU A 856 -6.53 44.64 0.80
CA LEU A 856 -7.79 45.39 0.90
C LEU A 856 -8.87 44.68 0.07
N TRP A 857 -9.84 44.06 0.73
CA TRP A 857 -10.94 43.39 0.03
C TRP A 857 -12.16 44.29 -0.06
N LYS A 858 -12.66 44.53 -1.27
CA LYS A 858 -13.77 45.46 -1.51
C LYS A 858 -15.04 45.10 -0.72
N GLY A 859 -15.35 43.80 -0.59
CA GLY A 859 -16.51 43.36 0.17
C GLY A 859 -16.38 43.62 1.68
N VAL A 860 -15.17 43.47 2.24
CA VAL A 860 -14.87 43.83 3.64
C VAL A 860 -14.99 45.35 3.82
N VAL A 861 -14.34 46.14 2.96
CA VAL A 861 -14.38 47.61 2.99
C VAL A 861 -15.81 48.14 2.88
N ASN A 862 -16.63 47.57 1.98
CA ASN A 862 -18.03 47.96 1.82
C ASN A 862 -18.87 47.61 3.06
N SER A 863 -18.62 46.46 3.66
CA SER A 863 -19.37 45.97 4.83
C SER A 863 -19.01 46.75 6.10
N THR A 864 -17.74 47.11 6.30
CA THR A 864 -17.29 47.86 7.48
C THR A 864 -17.32 49.38 7.29
N ARG A 865 -17.31 49.86 6.04
CA ARG A 865 -17.07 51.26 5.64
C ARG A 865 -15.68 51.77 6.05
N GLU A 866 -14.72 50.88 6.23
CA GLU A 866 -13.35 51.18 6.62
C GLU A 866 -12.32 50.57 5.65
N ASN A 867 -11.22 51.30 5.41
CA ASN A 867 -10.11 50.80 4.58
C ASN A 867 -9.19 49.88 5.39
N ILE A 868 -9.65 48.67 5.66
CA ILE A 868 -8.90 47.64 6.41
C ILE A 868 -8.61 46.41 5.56
N THR A 869 -7.47 45.77 5.83
CA THR A 869 -7.09 44.53 5.17
C THR A 869 -7.87 43.33 5.73
N ILE A 870 -7.85 42.19 5.03
CA ILE A 870 -8.42 40.93 5.53
C ILE A 870 -7.82 40.56 6.88
N LYS A 871 -6.49 40.64 7.01
CA LYS A 871 -5.78 40.36 8.27
C LYS A 871 -6.25 41.28 9.40
N GLN A 872 -6.29 42.59 9.14
CA GLN A 872 -6.76 43.57 10.13
C GLN A 872 -8.23 43.34 10.51
N PHE A 873 -9.07 42.98 9.55
CA PHE A 873 -10.46 42.61 9.81
C PHE A 873 -10.54 41.41 10.76
N VAL A 874 -9.77 40.35 10.50
CA VAL A 874 -9.70 39.13 11.32
C VAL A 874 -9.13 39.39 12.72
N GLU A 875 -8.08 40.21 12.85
CA GLU A 875 -7.39 40.45 14.13
C GLU A 875 -8.13 41.44 15.05
N ARG A 876 -9.00 42.29 14.49
CA ARG A 876 -9.73 43.30 15.29
C ARG A 876 -10.63 42.67 16.33
N GLU A 877 -10.56 43.18 17.55
CA GLU A 877 -11.42 42.77 18.66
C GLU A 877 -12.88 43.21 18.44
N GLU A 878 -13.11 44.40 17.87
CA GLU A 878 -14.45 44.91 17.58
C GLU A 878 -14.59 45.28 16.09
N VAL A 879 -15.66 44.79 15.46
CA VAL A 879 -16.01 45.07 14.06
C VAL A 879 -17.50 45.44 13.96
N SER A 880 -17.80 46.55 13.29
CA SER A 880 -19.17 46.96 12.97
C SER A 880 -19.45 46.76 11.48
N LEU A 881 -20.40 45.89 11.14
CA LEU A 881 -20.89 45.67 9.78
C LEU A 881 -22.15 46.50 9.54
N ARG A 882 -22.23 47.28 8.46
CA ARG A 882 -23.41 48.09 8.11
C ARG A 882 -24.22 47.45 7.00
N ASN A 883 -25.55 47.57 7.08
CA ASN A 883 -26.50 46.99 6.11
C ASN A 883 -26.24 45.49 5.85
N TYR A 884 -26.08 44.73 6.94
CA TYR A 884 -25.73 43.31 6.86
C TYR A 884 -26.81 42.52 6.11
N ASN A 885 -26.37 41.86 5.04
CA ASN A 885 -27.13 40.84 4.33
C ASN A 885 -26.14 39.86 3.74
N LEU A 886 -25.95 38.71 4.39
CA LEU A 886 -24.94 37.74 3.96
C LEU A 886 -25.18 37.26 2.52
N SER A 887 -26.45 37.07 2.13
CA SER A 887 -26.82 36.54 0.82
C SER A 887 -26.49 37.46 -0.37
N SER A 888 -26.26 38.75 -0.11
CA SER A 888 -25.89 39.74 -1.14
C SER A 888 -24.39 39.98 -1.26
N LEU A 889 -23.56 39.35 -0.42
CA LEU A 889 -22.10 39.54 -0.41
C LEU A 889 -21.40 38.54 -1.33
N ASP A 890 -20.18 38.86 -1.77
CA ASP A 890 -19.32 37.88 -2.45
C ASP A 890 -18.92 36.73 -1.51
N ILE A 891 -18.60 35.57 -2.09
CA ILE A 891 -18.35 34.32 -1.34
C ILE A 891 -17.28 34.52 -0.27
N LEU A 892 -16.15 35.16 -0.60
CA LEU A 892 -15.08 35.38 0.38
C LEU A 892 -15.57 36.23 1.55
N THR A 893 -16.24 37.35 1.28
CA THR A 893 -16.78 38.21 2.34
C THR A 893 -17.76 37.46 3.21
N GLN A 894 -18.60 36.58 2.63
CA GLN A 894 -19.48 35.70 3.40
C GLN A 894 -18.67 34.82 4.36
N LYS A 895 -17.60 34.17 3.88
CA LYS A 895 -16.72 33.31 4.72
C LYS A 895 -16.02 34.08 5.81
N LEU A 896 -15.50 35.26 5.51
CA LEU A 896 -14.81 36.12 6.49
C LEU A 896 -15.77 36.57 7.59
N ILE A 897 -17.02 36.92 7.25
CA ILE A 897 -18.02 37.29 8.25
C ILE A 897 -18.49 36.06 9.05
N ILE A 898 -18.74 34.92 8.41
CA ILE A 898 -19.04 33.66 9.12
C ILE A 898 -17.91 33.33 10.10
N PHE A 899 -16.66 33.47 9.66
CA PHE A 899 -15.51 33.31 10.53
C PHE A 899 -15.58 34.25 11.74
N LYS A 900 -15.81 35.54 11.51
CA LYS A 900 -15.95 36.51 12.60
C LYS A 900 -17.11 36.20 13.55
N LEU A 901 -18.21 35.69 13.03
CA LEU A 901 -19.35 35.25 13.84
C LEU A 901 -19.01 34.03 14.71
N LEU A 902 -18.24 33.07 14.18
CA LEU A 902 -17.85 31.86 14.92
C LEU A 902 -16.89 32.15 16.08
N ILE A 903 -16.06 33.19 15.99
CA ILE A 903 -15.12 33.56 17.07
C ILE A 903 -15.62 34.70 17.95
N ALA A 904 -16.81 35.26 17.68
CA ALA A 904 -17.36 36.34 18.46
C ALA A 904 -17.83 35.82 19.84
N GLU A 905 -17.46 36.54 20.89
CA GLU A 905 -17.94 36.34 22.25
C GLU A 905 -19.21 37.15 22.52
N GLU A 906 -19.36 38.29 21.83
CA GLU A 906 -20.56 39.14 21.89
C GLU A 906 -21.00 39.55 20.48
N ILE A 907 -22.26 39.26 20.15
CA ILE A 907 -22.93 39.64 18.90
C ILE A 907 -24.13 40.53 19.23
N ILE A 908 -24.08 41.77 18.74
CA ILE A 908 -25.11 42.79 18.94
C ILE A 908 -25.73 43.16 17.60
N VAL A 909 -27.01 42.88 17.44
CA VAL A 909 -27.79 43.22 16.25
C VAL A 909 -28.56 44.52 16.49
N SER A 910 -28.50 45.44 15.55
CA SER A 910 -29.31 46.66 15.49
C SER A 910 -29.86 46.86 14.08
N ASP A 911 -30.81 47.78 13.90
CA ASP A 911 -31.59 47.93 12.65
C ASP A 911 -30.75 48.01 11.37
N ASN A 912 -29.63 48.73 11.42
CA ASN A 912 -28.77 48.98 10.28
C ASN A 912 -27.32 48.51 10.49
N SER A 913 -27.02 47.86 11.62
CA SER A 913 -25.65 47.47 11.96
C SER A 913 -25.58 46.20 12.81
N LEU A 914 -24.53 45.42 12.57
CA LEU A 914 -24.16 44.23 13.32
C LEU A 914 -22.78 44.47 13.94
N VAL A 915 -22.70 44.51 15.26
CA VAL A 915 -21.44 44.69 16.01
C VAL A 915 -20.99 43.33 16.54
N LEU A 916 -19.76 42.95 16.19
CA LEU A 916 -19.12 41.71 16.58
C LEU A 916 -17.93 42.03 17.48
N ARG A 917 -17.88 41.41 18.67
CA ARG A 917 -16.74 41.48 19.59
C ARG A 917 -16.15 40.10 19.82
N SER A 918 -14.85 39.97 19.64
CA SER A 918 -14.09 38.73 19.79
C SER A 918 -12.87 38.96 20.69
N GLY A 919 -12.52 37.97 21.51
CA GLY A 919 -11.26 37.94 22.25
C GLY A 919 -10.03 37.77 21.36
N SER A 920 -8.85 37.67 21.98
CA SER A 920 -7.55 37.52 21.28
C SER A 920 -7.53 36.31 20.31
N PRO A 921 -6.84 36.36 19.15
CA PRO A 921 -7.11 35.46 18.04
C PRO A 921 -6.72 34.00 18.32
N TYR A 922 -7.73 33.12 18.40
CA TYR A 922 -7.57 31.67 18.36
C TYR A 922 -7.75 31.14 16.93
N LYS A 923 -7.05 30.04 16.59
CA LYS A 923 -7.25 29.32 15.33
C LYS A 923 -8.70 28.90 15.19
N ILE A 924 -9.27 29.08 14.00
CA ILE A 924 -10.66 28.72 13.70
C ILE A 924 -10.87 27.24 14.01
N PRO A 925 -11.95 26.86 14.71
CA PRO A 925 -12.37 25.47 14.82
C PRO A 925 -12.53 24.89 13.41
N ILE A 926 -11.74 23.87 13.07
CA ILE A 926 -11.91 23.17 11.80
C ILE A 926 -13.30 22.55 11.85
N LEU A 927 -14.20 23.05 11.00
CA LEU A 927 -15.52 22.45 10.78
C LEU A 927 -15.28 21.08 10.12
N GLN A 928 -15.08 20.03 10.93
CA GLN A 928 -14.83 18.66 10.43
C GLN A 928 -16.05 18.19 9.64
N ARG A 929 -15.93 18.09 8.32
CA ARG A 929 -17.07 17.74 7.46
C ARG A 929 -17.23 16.22 7.39
N ARG A 930 -18.10 15.64 8.23
CA ARG A 930 -18.74 14.35 7.91
C ARG A 930 -19.91 14.60 6.95
N GLN A 931 -19.66 14.38 5.66
CA GLN A 931 -20.60 14.22 4.51
C GLN A 931 -21.75 15.24 4.24
N HIS A 932 -22.14 16.14 5.16
CA HIS A 932 -23.38 16.93 4.98
C HIS A 932 -23.30 18.42 5.35
N PHE A 933 -22.10 18.99 5.50
CA PHE A 933 -21.99 20.43 5.75
C PHE A 933 -22.37 21.25 4.50
N ASN A 934 -23.51 21.91 4.59
CA ASN A 934 -23.90 23.01 3.72
C ASN A 934 -23.87 24.26 4.59
N GLU A 935 -23.20 25.35 4.22
CA GLU A 935 -23.15 26.57 5.04
C GLU A 935 -24.52 27.08 5.48
N LYS A 936 -25.59 26.64 4.79
CA LYS A 936 -27.02 26.84 5.08
C LYS A 936 -27.54 26.11 6.34
N SER A 937 -26.70 25.32 7.02
CA SER A 937 -27.00 24.60 8.26
C SER A 937 -26.55 25.34 9.53
N LEU A 938 -25.88 26.48 9.38
CA LEU A 938 -25.27 27.20 10.50
C LEU A 938 -26.28 28.15 11.15
N ILE A 939 -26.33 28.15 12.48
CA ILE A 939 -27.03 29.15 13.27
C ILE A 939 -26.09 29.68 14.36
N VAL A 940 -26.08 31.00 14.56
CA VAL A 940 -25.23 31.70 15.52
C VAL A 940 -26.09 32.49 16.51
N ARG A 941 -25.73 32.43 17.79
CA ARG A 941 -26.44 33.12 18.88
C ARG A 941 -26.11 34.62 18.90
N ALA A 942 -27.12 35.48 18.90
CA ALA A 942 -26.98 36.90 19.24
C ALA A 942 -27.24 37.16 20.73
N ASN A 943 -26.32 37.86 21.39
CA ASN A 943 -26.46 38.27 22.80
C ASN A 943 -27.45 39.43 22.96
N LYS A 944 -27.52 40.32 21.97
CA LYS A 944 -28.51 41.40 21.89
C LYS A 944 -29.13 41.44 20.52
N PHE A 945 -30.45 41.39 20.47
CA PHE A 945 -31.23 41.45 19.24
C PHE A 945 -32.08 42.72 19.28
N GLY A 946 -31.97 43.59 18.27
CA GLY A 946 -32.49 44.95 18.33
C GLY A 946 -34.01 45.06 18.45
N ASP A 947 -34.47 46.09 19.17
CA ASP A 947 -35.87 46.33 19.57
C ASP A 947 -36.86 46.47 18.38
N THR A 948 -36.38 46.91 17.21
CA THR A 948 -37.22 47.20 16.04
C THR A 948 -37.84 45.94 15.41
N PHE A 949 -37.46 44.75 15.87
CA PHE A 949 -37.98 43.48 15.41
C PHE A 949 -38.41 42.54 16.55
N ASP A 950 -38.75 43.06 17.73
CA ASP A 950 -39.19 42.27 18.90
C ASP A 950 -40.34 41.28 18.61
N ASP A 951 -41.14 41.58 17.59
CA ASP A 951 -42.24 40.75 17.12
C ASP A 951 -41.82 39.56 16.24
N TYR A 952 -40.53 39.41 15.89
CA TYR A 952 -40.03 38.36 15.01
C TYR A 952 -38.94 37.51 15.68
N ASP A 953 -39.09 36.20 15.54
CA ASP A 953 -38.11 35.21 16.00
C ASP A 953 -36.98 34.99 14.97
N LEU A 954 -37.25 35.27 13.69
CA LEU A 954 -36.30 35.09 12.59
C LEU A 954 -36.43 36.20 11.55
N ILE A 955 -35.29 36.69 11.05
CA ILE A 955 -35.22 37.72 10.00
C ILE A 955 -34.34 37.20 8.87
N SER A 956 -34.86 37.13 7.64
CA SER A 956 -34.20 36.42 6.55
C SER A 956 -32.83 36.98 6.16
N ASN A 957 -32.63 38.30 6.18
CA ASN A 957 -31.33 38.92 5.81
C ASN A 957 -30.27 38.84 6.91
N LEU A 958 -30.64 38.46 8.14
CA LEU A 958 -29.69 38.31 9.25
C LEU A 958 -29.05 36.92 9.33
N TYR A 959 -29.27 36.05 8.33
CA TYR A 959 -28.63 34.73 8.28
C TYR A 959 -27.12 34.80 8.53
N PRO A 960 -26.51 33.96 9.41
CA PRO A 960 -27.07 32.86 10.22
C PRO A 960 -27.51 33.22 11.64
N ILE A 961 -27.73 34.50 11.94
CA ILE A 961 -27.89 35.00 13.31
C ILE A 961 -29.34 34.83 13.78
N VAL A 962 -29.51 34.33 15.01
CA VAL A 962 -30.81 34.23 15.68
C VAL A 962 -30.74 34.76 17.12
N PRO A 963 -31.87 35.19 17.71
CA PRO A 963 -31.93 35.59 19.12
C PRO A 963 -31.56 34.45 20.08
N GLU A 964 -30.96 34.79 21.23
CA GLU A 964 -30.59 33.84 22.29
C GLU A 964 -31.73 32.89 22.68
N TYR A 965 -32.93 33.42 22.89
CA TYR A 965 -34.08 32.62 23.29
C TYR A 965 -34.51 31.58 22.24
N LEU A 966 -34.30 31.84 20.94
CA LEU A 966 -34.57 30.86 19.88
C LEU A 966 -33.43 29.86 19.79
N PHE A 967 -32.19 30.34 19.86
CA PHE A 967 -30.98 29.50 19.83
C PHE A 967 -31.01 28.39 20.89
N ASP A 968 -31.43 28.73 22.12
CA ASP A 968 -31.50 27.79 23.24
C ASP A 968 -32.57 26.71 23.07
N LYS A 969 -33.64 26.98 22.30
CA LYS A 969 -34.71 26.00 22.02
C LYS A 969 -34.37 25.04 20.89
N ILE A 970 -33.38 25.37 20.06
CA ILE A 970 -32.93 24.51 18.96
C ILE A 970 -32.08 23.38 19.55
N ASP A 971 -32.68 22.21 19.75
CA ASP A 971 -32.03 21.02 20.37
C ASP A 971 -32.52 19.71 19.74
N GLY A 972 -32.85 19.75 18.44
CA GLY A 972 -33.33 18.59 17.69
C GLY A 972 -32.31 17.47 17.54
N ILE A 973 -32.79 16.28 17.16
CA ILE A 973 -32.02 15.00 17.03
C ILE A 973 -30.75 15.14 16.15
N ASP A 974 -30.74 16.10 15.23
CA ASP A 974 -29.62 16.36 14.29
C ASP A 974 -28.98 17.74 14.48
N SER A 975 -28.89 18.24 15.72
CA SER A 975 -28.18 19.47 16.05
C SER A 975 -26.82 19.19 16.73
N GLU A 976 -25.77 19.85 16.28
CA GLU A 976 -24.40 19.70 16.80
C GLU A 976 -23.84 21.07 17.21
N LYS A 977 -23.33 21.19 18.44
CA LYS A 977 -22.63 22.41 18.88
C LYS A 977 -21.27 22.49 18.20
N VAL A 978 -20.97 23.63 17.59
CA VAL A 978 -19.64 23.87 17.01
C VAL A 978 -18.63 24.06 18.15
N GLN A 979 -17.51 23.34 18.09
CA GLN A 979 -16.48 23.39 19.13
C GLN A 979 -15.93 24.81 19.28
N ASN A 980 -15.81 25.30 20.51
CA ASN A 980 -15.28 26.63 20.86
C ASN A 980 -16.04 27.81 20.22
N SER A 981 -17.33 27.67 19.90
CA SER A 981 -18.16 28.80 19.47
C SER A 981 -19.60 28.74 20.00
N ASP A 982 -20.29 29.87 19.96
CA ASP A 982 -21.72 30.00 20.23
C ASP A 982 -22.57 29.78 18.96
N ALA A 983 -22.26 28.69 18.27
CA ALA A 983 -22.96 28.28 17.06
C ALA A 983 -23.41 26.82 17.13
N LYS A 984 -24.51 26.52 16.44
CA LYS A 984 -25.04 25.17 16.25
C LYS A 984 -25.13 24.88 14.75
N LEU A 985 -24.78 23.66 14.37
CA LEU A 985 -25.11 23.08 13.08
C LEU A 985 -26.43 22.34 13.22
N ILE A 986 -27.35 22.58 12.31
CA ILE A 986 -28.64 21.90 12.26
C ILE A 986 -28.90 21.34 10.89
N TYR A 987 -29.54 20.19 10.80
CA TYR A 987 -29.86 19.59 9.51
C TYR A 987 -30.70 20.55 8.64
N SER A 988 -30.21 20.87 7.44
CA SER A 988 -30.86 21.83 6.54
C SER A 988 -31.99 21.16 5.76
N PHE A 989 -33.19 21.12 6.35
CA PHE A 989 -34.39 20.68 5.68
C PHE A 989 -34.99 21.79 4.81
N SER A 990 -35.53 21.45 3.64
CA SER A 990 -36.30 22.40 2.80
C SER A 990 -37.58 22.91 3.46
N ASN A 991 -37.96 22.33 4.60
CA ASN A 991 -39.13 22.63 5.41
C ASN A 991 -38.83 22.83 6.91
N GLY A 992 -37.57 23.16 7.24
CA GLY A 992 -37.11 23.54 8.58
C GLY A 992 -37.00 25.06 8.79
N ILE A 993 -36.44 25.49 9.93
CA ILE A 993 -36.21 26.91 10.26
C ILE A 993 -35.26 27.56 9.25
N THR A 994 -34.23 26.83 8.79
CA THR A 994 -33.24 27.36 7.82
C THR A 994 -33.82 27.64 6.44
N ALA A 995 -35.00 27.10 6.13
CA ALA A 995 -35.67 27.31 4.85
C ALA A 995 -36.03 28.79 4.62
N PHE A 996 -36.34 29.53 5.69
CA PHE A 996 -36.76 30.93 5.61
C PHE A 996 -35.62 31.88 5.21
N PHE A 997 -34.38 31.58 5.58
CA PHE A 997 -33.21 32.37 5.16
C PHE A 997 -32.97 32.29 3.64
N ASN A 998 -33.46 31.24 2.98
CA ASN A 998 -33.35 31.05 1.54
C ASN A 998 -34.69 31.27 0.81
N GLN A 999 -35.72 31.76 1.50
CA GLN A 999 -37.01 32.02 0.88
C GLN A 999 -36.92 33.30 0.04
N ASP A 1000 -37.17 33.16 -1.26
CA ASP A 1000 -37.22 34.32 -2.15
C ASP A 1000 -38.48 35.16 -1.85
N PRO A 1001 -38.37 36.47 -1.54
CA PRO A 1001 -39.53 37.33 -1.30
C PRO A 1001 -40.44 37.49 -2.54
N PHE A 1002 -39.94 37.23 -3.75
CA PHE A 1002 -40.75 37.26 -4.99
C PHE A 1002 -41.63 36.02 -5.13
N LEU A 1003 -41.37 34.95 -4.36
CA LEU A 1003 -42.09 33.68 -4.40
C LEU A 1003 -42.96 33.47 -3.17
N ILE A 1004 -43.42 34.57 -2.56
CA ILE A 1004 -44.36 34.59 -1.45
C ILE A 1004 -45.61 35.31 -1.92
N ASN A 1005 -46.77 34.75 -1.62
CA ASN A 1005 -48.04 35.43 -1.80
C ASN A 1005 -48.96 35.13 -0.62
N GLU A 1006 -49.68 36.13 -0.14
CA GLU A 1006 -50.61 36.03 0.99
C GLU A 1006 -51.60 34.86 0.84
N LYS A 1007 -52.14 34.66 -0.37
CA LYS A 1007 -53.18 33.64 -0.64
C LYS A 1007 -52.60 32.34 -1.18
N LEU A 1008 -51.60 32.41 -2.06
CA LEU A 1008 -51.05 31.21 -2.69
C LEU A 1008 -50.12 30.44 -1.74
N GLY A 1009 -49.46 31.14 -0.81
CA GLY A 1009 -48.51 30.59 0.14
C GLY A 1009 -47.05 30.80 -0.26
N LEU A 1010 -46.18 29.92 0.22
CA LEU A 1010 -44.74 29.93 -0.06
C LEU A 1010 -44.42 29.05 -1.26
N TYR A 1011 -43.63 29.59 -2.20
CA TYR A 1011 -43.16 28.89 -3.40
C TYR A 1011 -41.63 28.89 -3.47
N ILE A 1012 -41.09 27.97 -4.26
CA ILE A 1012 -39.66 27.83 -4.53
C ILE A 1012 -39.44 27.73 -6.03
N THR A 1013 -38.27 28.16 -6.49
CA THR A 1013 -37.84 27.97 -7.87
C THR A 1013 -37.28 26.56 -8.06
N GLU A 1014 -37.61 25.93 -9.18
CA GLU A 1014 -36.76 24.86 -9.72
C GLU A 1014 -35.47 25.53 -10.19
N LYS A 1015 -34.34 25.19 -9.57
CA LYS A 1015 -33.04 25.58 -10.13
C LYS A 1015 -32.86 24.84 -11.45
N ASN A 1016 -33.19 25.47 -12.57
CA ASN A 1016 -32.70 25.01 -13.85
C ASN A 1016 -31.18 25.12 -13.85
N SER A 1017 -30.49 24.05 -14.23
CA SER A 1017 -29.03 23.94 -14.33
C SER A 1017 -28.39 24.88 -15.38
N PHE A 1018 -29.09 25.91 -15.86
CA PHE A 1018 -28.68 26.76 -16.98
C PHE A 1018 -28.50 28.24 -16.62
N GLY A 1019 -28.49 28.60 -15.33
CA GLY A 1019 -27.89 29.85 -14.86
C GLY A 1019 -28.33 31.13 -15.60
N LYS A 1020 -29.59 31.22 -16.01
CA LYS A 1020 -30.20 32.52 -16.35
C LYS A 1020 -31.00 32.98 -15.14
N ASP A 1021 -30.66 34.15 -14.62
CA ASP A 1021 -31.53 34.91 -13.72
C ASP A 1021 -32.80 35.21 -14.49
N LYS A 1022 -33.80 34.37 -14.28
CA LYS A 1022 -35.13 34.58 -14.81
C LYS A 1022 -35.83 35.51 -13.82
N ASN A 1023 -36.36 36.63 -14.31
CA ASN A 1023 -37.18 37.53 -13.50
C ASN A 1023 -38.29 36.72 -12.82
N SER A 1024 -38.16 36.54 -11.50
CA SER A 1024 -38.97 35.60 -10.72
C SER A 1024 -40.27 36.23 -10.21
N ILE A 1025 -40.56 37.47 -10.61
CA ILE A 1025 -41.76 38.18 -10.17
C ILE A 1025 -43.01 37.46 -10.67
N TYR A 1026 -43.85 37.07 -9.70
CA TYR A 1026 -45.11 36.37 -9.88
C TYR A 1026 -44.98 34.97 -10.51
N GLU A 1027 -43.82 34.31 -10.39
CA GLU A 1027 -43.58 32.96 -10.93
C GLU A 1027 -43.89 31.84 -9.90
N PHE A 1028 -45.16 31.60 -9.58
CA PHE A 1028 -45.60 30.60 -8.59
C PHE A 1028 -45.78 29.18 -9.17
N GLN A 1029 -44.68 28.51 -9.51
CA GLN A 1029 -44.72 27.16 -10.09
C GLN A 1029 -44.75 26.03 -9.03
N ASN A 1030 -43.73 25.98 -8.17
CA ASN A 1030 -43.56 24.90 -7.19
C ASN A 1030 -43.87 25.37 -5.77
N LYS A 1031 -45.02 24.94 -5.26
CA LYS A 1031 -45.44 25.25 -3.88
C LYS A 1031 -44.54 24.52 -2.88
N ARG A 1032 -44.04 25.24 -1.87
CA ARG A 1032 -43.20 24.67 -0.82
C ARG A 1032 -44.00 23.66 0.01
N ALA A 1033 -43.33 22.60 0.45
CA ALA A 1033 -43.88 21.67 1.43
C ALA A 1033 -44.18 22.38 2.78
N LYS A 1034 -45.06 21.78 3.59
CA LYS A 1034 -45.41 22.31 4.91
C LYS A 1034 -44.19 22.39 5.81
N ILE A 1035 -44.07 23.47 6.59
CA ILE A 1035 -42.98 23.70 7.53
C ILE A 1035 -43.29 22.99 8.85
N HIS A 1036 -42.42 22.10 9.30
CA HIS A 1036 -42.69 21.28 10.50
C HIS A 1036 -42.05 21.80 11.78
N LEU A 1037 -40.95 22.56 11.66
CA LEU A 1037 -40.15 23.09 12.78
C LEU A 1037 -39.63 21.99 13.72
N PHE A 1038 -39.12 20.88 13.18
CA PHE A 1038 -38.63 19.75 13.98
C PHE A 1038 -37.39 20.09 14.83
N GLU A 1039 -36.74 21.21 14.53
CA GLU A 1039 -35.60 21.72 15.30
C GLU A 1039 -35.99 22.21 16.69
N ILE A 1040 -37.27 22.59 16.89
CA ILE A 1040 -37.81 23.12 18.16
C ILE A 1040 -39.09 22.39 18.61
N ASN A 1041 -39.59 21.45 17.82
CA ASN A 1041 -40.80 20.68 18.10
C ASN A 1041 -40.60 19.19 17.83
N LYS A 1042 -41.22 18.32 18.64
CA LYS A 1042 -41.30 16.87 18.36
C LYS A 1042 -42.32 16.57 17.23
N PRO A 1043 -42.25 15.41 16.56
CA PRO A 1043 -43.31 14.96 15.65
C PRO A 1043 -44.68 14.90 16.32
N ILE A 1044 -45.75 15.22 15.57
CA ILE A 1044 -47.12 15.34 16.11
C ILE A 1044 -47.62 14.03 16.72
N ASP A 1045 -47.19 12.88 16.21
CA ASP A 1045 -47.63 11.54 16.66
C ASP A 1045 -46.81 10.96 17.83
N SER A 1046 -45.93 11.74 18.45
CA SER A 1046 -44.99 11.25 19.49
C SER A 1046 -45.59 11.04 20.90
N GLY A 1047 -46.87 11.37 21.12
CA GLY A 1047 -47.61 11.00 22.33
C GLY A 1047 -47.33 11.80 23.62
N GLU A 1048 -46.42 12.77 23.60
CA GLU A 1048 -46.15 13.68 24.74
C GLU A 1048 -46.74 15.08 24.54
N GLU A 1049 -46.87 15.83 25.66
CA GLU A 1049 -47.48 17.16 25.87
C GLU A 1049 -48.00 17.89 24.62
N LYS A 1050 -49.30 18.26 24.65
CA LYS A 1050 -49.97 19.10 23.63
C LYS A 1050 -49.52 20.56 23.70
N LYS A 1051 -48.20 20.81 23.67
CA LYS A 1051 -47.58 22.12 23.60
C LYS A 1051 -46.80 22.22 22.30
N ARG A 1052 -46.99 23.29 21.54
CA ARG A 1052 -46.37 23.49 20.22
C ARG A 1052 -45.69 24.85 20.17
N MET A 1053 -44.42 24.87 19.78
CA MET A 1053 -43.71 26.11 19.51
C MET A 1053 -44.07 26.64 18.13
N VAL A 1054 -44.41 27.92 18.06
CA VAL A 1054 -44.66 28.67 16.83
C VAL A 1054 -43.56 29.71 16.66
N ILE A 1055 -43.30 30.15 15.42
CA ILE A 1055 -42.33 31.22 15.16
C ILE A 1055 -42.94 32.31 14.29
N SER A 1056 -42.60 33.56 14.57
CA SER A 1056 -42.82 34.68 13.67
C SER A 1056 -41.55 34.97 12.87
N VAL A 1057 -41.69 35.16 11.57
CA VAL A 1057 -40.60 35.31 10.61
C VAL A 1057 -40.83 36.56 9.78
N PHE A 1058 -39.81 37.40 9.65
CA PHE A 1058 -39.79 38.49 8.69
C PHE A 1058 -38.90 38.12 7.50
N ILE A 1059 -39.48 38.06 6.30
CA ILE A 1059 -38.73 37.96 5.06
C ILE A 1059 -38.47 39.37 4.53
N SER A 1060 -37.22 39.80 4.65
CA SER A 1060 -36.78 41.11 4.20
C SER A 1060 -36.88 41.25 2.67
N PRO A 1061 -37.22 42.45 2.17
CA PRO A 1061 -37.28 42.71 0.73
C PRO A 1061 -35.87 42.63 0.10
N LYS A 1062 -35.83 42.37 -1.21
CA LYS A 1062 -34.61 42.40 -2.03
C LYS A 1062 -34.54 43.71 -2.82
N GLU A 1063 -33.33 44.14 -3.16
CA GLU A 1063 -33.15 45.22 -4.15
C GLU A 1063 -33.67 44.74 -5.52
N LEU A 1064 -34.46 45.60 -6.17
CA LEU A 1064 -35.08 45.30 -7.46
C LEU A 1064 -34.20 45.83 -8.60
N SER A 1065 -33.96 45.01 -9.62
CA SER A 1065 -33.47 45.51 -10.91
C SER A 1065 -34.51 46.40 -11.60
N LEU A 1066 -34.10 47.15 -12.62
CA LEU A 1066 -35.01 47.98 -13.41
C LEU A 1066 -36.13 47.17 -14.08
N GLU A 1067 -35.81 45.95 -14.55
CA GLU A 1067 -36.77 45.04 -15.19
C GLU A 1067 -37.76 44.46 -14.17
N GLU A 1068 -37.26 44.04 -13.00
CA GLU A 1068 -38.10 43.58 -11.89
C GLU A 1068 -39.00 44.68 -11.36
N SER A 1069 -38.49 45.90 -11.15
CA SER A 1069 -39.31 47.02 -10.71
C SER A 1069 -40.45 47.30 -11.69
N SER A 1070 -40.15 47.30 -12.99
CA SER A 1070 -41.16 47.55 -14.04
C SER A 1070 -42.27 46.48 -14.02
N ARG A 1071 -41.89 45.20 -13.95
CA ARG A 1071 -42.84 44.09 -13.89
C ARG A 1071 -43.64 44.05 -12.59
N LEU A 1072 -43.04 44.45 -11.47
CA LEU A 1072 -43.74 44.56 -10.19
C LEU A 1072 -44.82 45.64 -10.24
N ASP A 1073 -44.52 46.78 -10.87
CA ASP A 1073 -45.46 47.89 -11.00
C ASP A 1073 -46.67 47.50 -11.89
N GLU A 1074 -46.50 46.65 -12.90
CA GLU A 1074 -47.61 46.10 -13.70
C GLU A 1074 -48.60 45.25 -12.87
N ILE A 1075 -48.11 44.56 -11.84
CA ILE A 1075 -48.94 43.69 -10.99
C ILE A 1075 -49.68 44.49 -9.91
N ARG A 1076 -49.25 45.72 -9.60
CA ARG A 1076 -49.74 46.55 -8.51
C ARG A 1076 -51.26 46.67 -8.43
N GLU A 1077 -51.93 46.85 -9.56
CA GLU A 1077 -53.39 47.00 -9.61
C GLU A 1077 -54.13 45.66 -9.43
N SER A 1078 -53.53 44.56 -9.89
CA SER A 1078 -54.16 43.23 -9.85
C SER A 1078 -53.94 42.48 -8.53
N ASP A 1079 -52.80 42.67 -7.88
CA ASP A 1079 -52.45 42.07 -6.60
C ASP A 1079 -51.61 43.04 -5.74
N TYR A 1080 -52.31 44.01 -5.13
CA TYR A 1080 -51.68 45.03 -4.30
C TYR A 1080 -50.98 44.44 -3.06
N SER A 1081 -51.49 43.33 -2.52
CA SER A 1081 -50.88 42.63 -1.39
C SER A 1081 -49.50 42.10 -1.76
N TYR A 1082 -49.40 41.40 -2.91
CA TYR A 1082 -48.11 40.96 -3.45
C TYR A 1082 -47.15 42.12 -3.73
N TYR A 1083 -47.63 43.17 -4.39
CA TYR A 1083 -46.83 44.37 -4.65
C TYR A 1083 -46.23 44.96 -3.35
N LYS A 1084 -47.07 45.10 -2.32
CA LYS A 1084 -46.66 45.63 -1.02
C LYS A 1084 -45.66 44.68 -0.35
N GLY A 1085 -45.91 43.37 -0.36
CA GLY A 1085 -45.03 42.39 0.26
C GLY A 1085 -43.65 42.30 -0.41
N VAL A 1086 -43.57 42.46 -1.73
CA VAL A 1086 -42.28 42.51 -2.43
C VAL A 1086 -41.49 43.78 -2.09
N LYS A 1087 -42.14 44.95 -1.99
CA LYS A 1087 -41.46 46.23 -1.66
C LYS A 1087 -41.12 46.38 -0.17
N GLU A 1088 -42.00 45.94 0.72
CA GLU A 1088 -41.90 46.19 2.16
C GLU A 1088 -41.47 44.96 2.97
N GLY A 1089 -41.38 43.77 2.35
CA GLY A 1089 -41.11 42.49 3.01
C GLY A 1089 -42.38 41.75 3.41
N TRP A 1090 -42.23 40.56 3.99
CA TRP A 1090 -43.34 39.70 4.39
C TRP A 1090 -43.24 39.27 5.85
N SER A 1091 -44.35 39.41 6.58
CA SER A 1091 -44.50 38.85 7.93
C SER A 1091 -45.18 37.48 7.84
N ILE A 1092 -44.57 36.46 8.44
CA ILE A 1092 -45.07 35.08 8.40
C ILE A 1092 -45.14 34.51 9.81
N LEU A 1093 -46.31 34.04 10.23
CA LEU A 1093 -46.47 33.25 11.45
C LEU A 1093 -46.57 31.77 11.07
N VAL A 1094 -45.72 30.93 11.67
CA VAL A 1094 -45.60 29.50 11.35
C VAL A 1094 -46.04 28.68 12.54
N THR A 1095 -47.09 27.88 12.37
CA THR A 1095 -47.70 27.12 13.47
C THR A 1095 -47.11 25.71 13.63
N GLY A 1096 -46.44 25.20 12.59
CA GLY A 1096 -45.92 23.83 12.57
C GLY A 1096 -46.99 22.74 12.52
N MET A 1097 -48.26 23.10 12.27
CA MET A 1097 -49.41 22.19 12.20
C MET A 1097 -49.78 21.81 10.75
N ASP A 1098 -50.55 20.73 10.58
CA ASP A 1098 -50.90 20.21 9.25
C ASP A 1098 -51.86 21.11 8.46
N LYS A 1099 -52.78 21.77 9.15
CA LYS A 1099 -53.68 22.78 8.58
C LYS A 1099 -53.37 24.12 9.19
N TYR A 1100 -53.51 25.18 8.40
CA TYR A 1100 -53.16 26.55 8.79
C TYR A 1100 -51.68 26.64 9.23
N ASN A 1101 -50.80 25.98 8.46
CA ASN A 1101 -49.37 25.86 8.75
C ASN A 1101 -48.65 27.22 8.80
N THR A 1102 -49.11 28.17 7.98
CA THR A 1102 -48.56 29.53 7.90
C THR A 1102 -49.66 30.57 7.73
N VAL A 1103 -49.48 31.74 8.33
CA VAL A 1103 -50.20 32.98 8.03
C VAL A 1103 -49.21 33.97 7.44
N ILE A 1104 -49.52 34.58 6.30
CA ILE A 1104 -48.61 35.44 5.54
C ILE A 1104 -49.27 36.81 5.36
N ILE A 1105 -48.56 37.89 5.69
CA ILE A 1105 -49.08 39.26 5.60
C ILE A 1105 -48.00 40.17 4.97
N PRO A 1106 -48.35 41.07 4.02
CA PRO A 1106 -47.38 41.97 3.43
C PRO A 1106 -46.98 43.13 4.36
N GLY A 1107 -45.69 43.43 4.40
CA GLY A 1107 -45.06 44.43 5.26
C GLY A 1107 -44.76 43.90 6.65
N LYS A 1108 -44.33 44.80 7.55
CA LYS A 1108 -44.10 44.49 8.97
C LYS A 1108 -45.42 44.50 9.75
N CYS A 1109 -45.70 43.44 10.49
CA CYS A 1109 -46.84 43.30 11.40
C CYS A 1109 -46.39 42.83 12.79
N THR A 1110 -47.14 43.22 13.82
CA THR A 1110 -46.93 42.74 15.19
C THR A 1110 -47.39 41.29 15.34
N ARG A 1111 -46.92 40.56 16.37
CA ARG A 1111 -47.43 39.20 16.66
C ARG A 1111 -48.94 39.19 16.83
N LYS A 1112 -49.49 40.21 17.49
CA LYS A 1112 -50.94 40.36 17.70
C LYS A 1112 -51.71 40.47 16.38
N GLU A 1113 -51.21 41.26 15.44
CA GLU A 1113 -51.82 41.38 14.10
C GLU A 1113 -51.73 40.07 13.33
N MET A 1114 -50.60 39.36 13.38
CA MET A 1114 -50.46 38.05 12.74
C MET A 1114 -51.43 37.01 13.33
N ILE A 1115 -51.59 36.98 14.65
CA ILE A 1115 -52.51 36.07 15.35
C ILE A 1115 -53.97 36.37 15.00
N ALA A 1116 -54.34 37.64 14.85
CA ALA A 1116 -55.71 38.03 14.48
C ALA A 1116 -56.14 37.49 13.10
N HIS A 1117 -55.18 37.20 12.22
CA HIS A 1117 -55.42 36.61 10.89
C HIS A 1117 -55.53 35.08 10.91
N ILE A 1118 -55.31 34.43 12.06
CA ILE A 1118 -55.56 32.99 12.21
C ILE A 1118 -57.08 32.72 12.17
N PRO A 1119 -57.56 31.87 11.26
CA PRO A 1119 -58.98 31.55 11.17
C PRO A 1119 -59.51 30.89 12.45
N GLU A 1120 -60.75 31.18 12.82
CA GLU A 1120 -61.39 30.58 14.00
C GLU A 1120 -61.41 29.04 13.99
N LYS A 1121 -61.46 28.45 12.80
CA LYS A 1121 -61.37 26.99 12.61
C LYS A 1121 -60.07 26.38 13.14
N PHE A 1122 -58.94 27.10 13.11
CA PHE A 1122 -57.68 26.64 13.67
C PHE A 1122 -57.79 26.39 15.18
N TRP A 1123 -58.34 27.37 15.90
CA TRP A 1123 -58.52 27.30 17.35
C TRP A 1123 -59.51 26.20 17.77
N GLN A 1124 -60.53 25.94 16.94
CA GLN A 1124 -61.46 24.84 17.16
C GLN A 1124 -60.82 23.47 16.94
N GLU A 1125 -60.02 23.34 15.86
CA GLU A 1125 -59.37 22.08 15.47
C GLU A 1125 -58.25 21.69 16.42
N TYR A 1126 -57.47 22.66 16.91
CA TYR A 1126 -56.33 22.44 17.80
C TYR A 1126 -56.57 22.96 19.22
N LYS A 1127 -57.82 22.93 19.70
CA LYS A 1127 -58.23 23.43 21.03
C LYS A 1127 -57.47 22.81 22.21
N ASP A 1128 -56.95 21.60 22.02
CA ASP A 1128 -56.22 20.89 23.06
C ASP A 1128 -54.71 21.24 23.05
N TYR A 1129 -54.23 22.02 22.07
CA TYR A 1129 -52.84 22.44 21.96
C TYR A 1129 -52.62 23.83 22.56
N VAL A 1130 -51.51 23.97 23.29
CA VAL A 1130 -51.00 25.25 23.77
C VAL A 1130 -49.89 25.72 22.84
N PHE A 1131 -50.11 26.82 22.12
CA PHE A 1131 -49.14 27.41 21.21
C PHE A 1131 -48.31 28.47 21.92
N VAL A 1132 -46.99 28.35 21.88
CA VAL A 1132 -46.07 29.29 22.53
C VAL A 1132 -44.97 29.75 21.57
N PHE A 1133 -44.52 30.99 21.72
CA PHE A 1133 -43.32 31.47 21.03
C PHE A 1133 -42.04 31.01 21.76
N PRO A 1134 -40.87 31.06 21.11
CA PRO A 1134 -39.61 30.60 21.69
C PRO A 1134 -39.20 31.40 22.94
N ASN A 1135 -39.61 32.67 23.04
CA ASN A 1135 -39.45 33.50 24.25
C ASN A 1135 -40.41 33.13 25.41
N ASN A 1136 -41.17 32.04 25.29
CA ASN A 1136 -42.19 31.53 26.21
C ASN A 1136 -43.46 32.38 26.35
N SER A 1137 -43.69 33.38 25.50
CA SER A 1137 -44.99 34.04 25.41
C SER A 1137 -46.03 33.12 24.75
N THR A 1138 -47.27 33.15 25.25
CA THR A 1138 -48.37 32.32 24.72
C THR A 1138 -49.00 32.99 23.50
N MET A 1139 -49.34 32.21 22.48
CA MET A 1139 -50.14 32.67 21.34
C MET A 1139 -51.62 32.68 21.77
N GLU A 1140 -52.11 33.84 22.18
CA GLU A 1140 -53.50 34.05 22.60
C GLU A 1140 -54.23 34.94 21.59
N ARG A 1141 -55.51 34.60 21.32
CA ARG A 1141 -56.36 35.29 20.34
C ARG A 1141 -56.83 36.65 20.82
#